data_AF-A0A7C4QTH1-F1
#
_entry.id   AF-A0A7C4QTH1-F1
#
_cell.length_a   1.000
_cell.length_b   1.000
_cell.length_c   1.000
_cell.angle_alpha   90.00
_cell.angle_beta   90.00
_cell.angle_gamma   90.00
#
_symmetry.space_group_name_H-M   'P 1'
#
loop_
_entity.id
_entity.type
_entity.pdbx_description
1 polymer ?
#
loop_
_entity_poly.entity_id
_entity_poly.type
_entity_poly.pdbx_seq_one_letter_code
_entity_poly.pdbx_strand_id
1 'polypeptide(L)'
;MDDVVRRVLEADHGLKIGRRLGRGGVAEVYQAEPDQGVPCAVKVSLDPLEEGHPAVQMELDNVRLVQNIGGHPRLVTLLDYWLIGGYLVTRWELSTEGSLADELARHTAAGRPGIPREVLGQYLLEAAEGLEFLNNRGIYHRDIKPQNLLLFHGQVKLADLGLAKFAGLSTATHTGCGTPGYLPLEAYEEHRLHPTVDLYSLAATYLKLRTGREPFGTSWPEILERQKEGNVVIDGLEPDEAEWVRQALAYRPEDRPQQGVMHWVRSHPLAARPPAALCRIGAELIRATEDAPPKRLPAFAGQPTVLPSADQNPTVATYALRETTRVPPRPLRVQAGVDTLAYAVAAATKGATLVLEPGEFFLSRPLEVTKSLTIKAEQPGQSCLKLKYSFGDQMMHFTGDASWVVRGLRCEFLGKRGDVLLVDEGNIQIDRCEFTGGRGDEMFPAAGIRITGTADATITDCNVQGNDIGILFEEHSEGLALRNICRNNNGHGICVTGRAWPTLEENQCVENALCGIVYHDDSSGLARRNICRHNKHGIWVGHQARPTLEENKCVKNRMIGVVYVGHSSGLARRNICQKNRQIGIYVGEYARPTLEENRCVENQMVGIAHFGFSFSQTRENICRKNRYYGIYVDDYAQPTLEENRCVENRRSGMAYFGHSSGRAERNICRGNNYHGIYVDQQANPTVERNKCLNNKLFGIFYEGESSGVAKWNVCKKNKFDGIYVSEQAWPLTRCNDFDAPWWLSNDRVIRDQLKGANRENRSKNNSVTLGGKVVGGVVGGMCGALMGAAAGPLGLVIGIVLGAMAGAGGNNDSG
;
A
#
# COMPACT_ATOMS: atom_id res chain seq x y z
N MET A 1 -28.16 -21.66 6.79
CA MET A 1 -27.60 -21.67 5.42
C MET A 1 -28.39 -22.66 4.60
N ASP A 2 -28.90 -22.20 3.46
CA ASP A 2 -29.63 -23.01 2.48
C ASP A 2 -28.72 -24.10 1.86
N ASP A 3 -29.28 -25.28 1.59
CA ASP A 3 -28.53 -26.44 1.07
C ASP A 3 -28.01 -26.23 -0.36
N VAL A 4 -28.65 -25.36 -1.14
CA VAL A 4 -28.16 -24.95 -2.47
C VAL A 4 -26.93 -24.06 -2.30
N VAL A 5 -27.01 -23.07 -1.40
CA VAL A 5 -25.89 -22.16 -1.11
C VAL A 5 -24.67 -22.94 -0.61
N ARG A 6 -24.87 -23.86 0.33
CA ARG A 6 -23.78 -24.71 0.84
C ARG A 6 -23.13 -25.53 -0.28
N ARG A 7 -23.92 -26.17 -1.13
CA ARG A 7 -23.39 -27.02 -2.21
C ARG A 7 -22.58 -26.23 -3.24
N VAL A 8 -23.05 -25.05 -3.64
CA VAL A 8 -22.31 -24.19 -4.59
C VAL A 8 -21.00 -23.71 -3.96
N LEU A 9 -21.02 -23.31 -2.68
CA LEU A 9 -19.79 -22.91 -1.99
C LEU A 9 -18.77 -24.05 -1.88
N GLU A 10 -19.21 -25.27 -1.56
CA GLU A 10 -18.33 -26.43 -1.42
C GLU A 10 -17.84 -26.97 -2.77
N ALA A 11 -18.71 -27.07 -3.78
CA ALA A 11 -18.39 -27.69 -5.07
C ALA A 11 -17.75 -26.74 -6.08
N ASP A 12 -18.27 -25.51 -6.20
CA ASP A 12 -17.88 -24.58 -7.26
C ASP A 12 -16.83 -23.56 -6.78
N HIS A 13 -16.80 -23.29 -5.47
CA HIS A 13 -15.87 -22.33 -4.87
C HIS A 13 -14.81 -22.95 -3.94
N GLY A 14 -14.83 -24.28 -3.77
CA GLY A 14 -13.84 -24.99 -2.95
C GLY A 14 -13.80 -24.54 -1.49
N LEU A 15 -14.95 -24.13 -0.92
CA LEU A 15 -15.08 -23.66 0.45
C LEU A 15 -15.81 -24.69 1.31
N LYS A 16 -15.06 -25.45 2.11
CA LYS A 16 -15.63 -26.38 3.08
C LYS A 16 -16.27 -25.61 4.24
N ILE A 17 -17.60 -25.61 4.33
CA ILE A 17 -18.32 -24.84 5.35
C ILE A 17 -18.36 -25.61 6.67
N GLY A 18 -17.70 -25.06 7.68
CA GLY A 18 -17.62 -25.58 9.04
C GLY A 18 -18.76 -25.09 9.95
N ARG A 19 -18.43 -24.84 11.23
CA ARG A 19 -19.39 -24.45 12.27
C ARG A 19 -19.96 -23.05 12.04
N ARG A 20 -21.20 -22.82 12.51
CA ARG A 20 -21.78 -21.48 12.57
C ARG A 20 -21.09 -20.67 13.67
N LEU A 21 -20.61 -19.48 13.33
CA LEU A 21 -19.97 -18.52 14.23
C LEU A 21 -20.99 -17.59 14.89
N GLY A 22 -22.04 -17.23 14.15
CA GLY A 22 -23.11 -16.37 14.67
C GLY A 22 -24.34 -16.33 13.76
N ARG A 23 -25.46 -15.86 14.31
CA ARG A 23 -26.69 -15.55 13.58
C ARG A 23 -27.20 -14.20 14.06
N GLY A 24 -27.19 -13.21 13.17
CA GLY A 24 -27.77 -11.89 13.39
C GLY A 24 -29.22 -11.83 12.89
N GLY A 25 -29.81 -10.64 12.92
CA GLY A 25 -31.17 -10.41 12.42
C GLY A 25 -31.31 -10.40 10.90
N VAL A 26 -30.20 -10.31 10.17
CA VAL A 26 -30.17 -10.18 8.69
C VAL A 26 -29.30 -11.24 8.00
N ALA A 27 -28.42 -11.92 8.74
CA ALA A 27 -27.48 -12.87 8.16
C ALA A 27 -27.01 -13.93 9.17
N GLU A 28 -26.54 -15.07 8.66
CA GLU A 28 -25.78 -16.07 9.40
C GLU A 28 -24.31 -16.05 8.99
N VAL A 29 -23.40 -16.29 9.92
CA VAL A 29 -21.95 -16.33 9.68
C VAL A 29 -21.41 -17.71 10.03
N TYR A 30 -20.62 -18.28 9.13
CA TYR A 30 -20.01 -19.59 9.26
C TYR A 30 -18.49 -19.50 9.13
N GLN A 31 -17.78 -20.39 9.82
CA GLN A 31 -16.39 -20.65 9.52
C GLN A 31 -16.31 -21.47 8.23
N ALA A 32 -15.36 -21.17 7.35
CA ALA A 32 -15.11 -21.94 6.16
C ALA A 32 -13.60 -22.17 5.95
N GLU A 33 -13.26 -23.35 5.44
CA GLU A 33 -11.90 -23.74 5.08
C GLU A 33 -11.81 -23.82 3.55
N PRO A 34 -11.02 -22.96 2.90
CA PRO A 34 -10.79 -23.09 1.46
C PRO A 34 -9.88 -24.29 1.16
N ASP A 35 -10.04 -24.90 -0.03
CA ASP A 35 -9.16 -25.98 -0.51
C ASP A 35 -7.68 -25.59 -0.49
N GLN A 36 -7.40 -24.30 -0.73
CA GLN A 36 -6.09 -23.68 -0.58
C GLN A 36 -6.23 -22.32 0.11
N GLY A 37 -5.42 -22.05 1.14
CA GLY A 37 -5.38 -20.77 1.84
C GLY A 37 -5.65 -20.89 3.34
N VAL A 38 -6.02 -19.75 3.95
CA VAL A 38 -6.31 -19.66 5.39
C VAL A 38 -7.83 -19.73 5.65
N PRO A 39 -8.25 -20.21 6.84
CA PRO A 39 -9.66 -20.19 7.24
C PRO A 39 -10.28 -18.79 7.11
N CYS A 40 -11.55 -18.76 6.73
CA CYS A 40 -12.30 -17.53 6.48
C CYS A 40 -13.69 -17.58 7.13
N ALA A 41 -14.36 -16.44 7.20
CA ALA A 41 -15.74 -16.32 7.64
C ALA A 41 -16.66 -16.09 6.44
N VAL A 42 -17.72 -16.88 6.31
CA VAL A 42 -18.72 -16.74 5.24
C VAL A 42 -20.01 -16.25 5.86
N LYS A 43 -20.45 -15.06 5.47
CA LYS A 43 -21.71 -14.44 5.88
C LYS A 43 -22.73 -14.61 4.76
N VAL A 44 -23.90 -15.13 5.09
CA VAL A 44 -25.02 -15.41 4.17
C VAL A 44 -26.25 -14.67 4.65
N SER A 45 -26.94 -13.93 3.77
CA SER A 45 -28.23 -13.30 4.10
C SER A 45 -29.25 -14.34 4.59
N LEU A 46 -30.16 -13.94 5.49
CA LEU A 46 -31.21 -14.84 5.98
C LEU A 46 -32.29 -15.12 4.93
N ASP A 47 -32.58 -14.12 4.12
CA ASP A 47 -33.59 -14.16 3.06
C ASP A 47 -32.91 -13.98 1.69
N PRO A 48 -33.44 -14.61 0.63
CA PRO A 48 -32.98 -14.36 -0.72
C PRO A 48 -33.35 -12.93 -1.14
N LEU A 49 -32.42 -12.26 -1.79
CA LEU A 49 -32.60 -10.98 -2.44
C LEU A 49 -33.38 -11.17 -3.74
N GLU A 50 -34.43 -10.37 -3.94
CA GLU A 50 -35.24 -10.42 -5.17
C GLU A 50 -34.48 -9.82 -6.35
N GLU A 51 -34.15 -10.67 -7.32
CA GLU A 51 -33.40 -10.29 -8.52
C GLU A 51 -34.16 -9.22 -9.32
N GLY A 52 -33.53 -8.05 -9.54
CA GLY A 52 -34.12 -6.89 -10.19
C GLY A 52 -34.73 -5.83 -9.26
N HIS A 53 -34.82 -6.08 -7.94
CA HIS A 53 -35.24 -5.07 -6.99
C HIS A 53 -34.10 -4.03 -6.76
N PRO A 54 -34.36 -2.70 -6.84
CA PRO A 54 -33.32 -1.67 -6.72
C PRO A 54 -32.47 -1.77 -5.44
N ALA A 55 -33.04 -2.27 -4.34
CA ALA A 55 -32.32 -2.49 -3.09
C ALA A 55 -31.16 -3.51 -3.22
N VAL A 56 -31.29 -4.51 -4.11
CA VAL A 56 -30.25 -5.52 -4.35
C VAL A 56 -29.06 -4.92 -5.08
N GLN A 57 -29.32 -4.09 -6.09
CA GLN A 57 -28.26 -3.36 -6.79
C GLN A 57 -27.51 -2.44 -5.81
N MET A 58 -28.26 -1.78 -4.94
CA MET A 58 -27.69 -0.92 -3.91
C MET A 58 -26.85 -1.70 -2.88
N GLU A 59 -27.30 -2.89 -2.46
CA GLU A 59 -26.49 -3.77 -1.60
C GLU A 59 -25.21 -4.24 -2.28
N LEU A 60 -25.26 -4.62 -3.56
CA LEU A 60 -24.07 -5.00 -4.33
C LEU A 60 -23.09 -3.84 -4.50
N ASP A 61 -23.58 -2.63 -4.71
CA ASP A 61 -22.75 -1.42 -4.78
C ASP A 61 -22.11 -1.11 -3.42
N ASN A 62 -22.78 -1.39 -2.30
CA ASN A 62 -22.18 -1.29 -0.97
C ASN A 62 -21.10 -2.36 -0.75
N VAL A 63 -21.35 -3.58 -1.19
CA VAL A 63 -20.37 -4.69 -1.09
C VAL A 63 -19.11 -4.33 -1.88
N ARG A 64 -19.26 -3.77 -3.09
CA ARG A 64 -18.15 -3.24 -3.89
C ARG A 64 -17.45 -2.09 -3.19
N LEU A 65 -18.19 -1.15 -2.58
CA LEU A 65 -17.60 -0.06 -1.80
C LEU A 65 -16.76 -0.61 -0.65
N VAL A 66 -17.28 -1.59 0.11
CA VAL A 66 -16.56 -2.24 1.21
C VAL A 66 -15.34 -3.04 0.73
N GLN A 67 -15.43 -3.70 -0.42
CA GLN A 67 -14.29 -4.37 -1.04
C GLN A 67 -13.20 -3.36 -1.41
N ASN A 68 -13.58 -2.19 -1.92
CA ASN A 68 -12.66 -1.13 -2.35
C ASN A 68 -12.00 -0.37 -1.18
N ILE A 69 -12.63 -0.34 0.00
CA ILE A 69 -12.00 0.21 1.23
C ILE A 69 -11.25 -0.85 2.05
N GLY A 70 -11.23 -2.11 1.60
CA GLY A 70 -10.48 -3.20 2.22
C GLY A 70 -8.98 -2.93 2.29
N GLY A 71 -8.29 -3.55 3.26
CA GLY A 71 -6.84 -3.42 3.44
C GLY A 71 -6.38 -2.44 4.54
N HIS A 72 -7.30 -1.70 5.18
CA HIS A 72 -6.98 -0.95 6.40
C HIS A 72 -6.77 -1.91 7.59
N PRO A 73 -5.70 -1.76 8.42
CA PRO A 73 -5.38 -2.70 9.50
C PRO A 73 -6.44 -2.76 10.61
N ARG A 74 -7.37 -1.80 10.65
CA ARG A 74 -8.48 -1.72 11.61
C ARG A 74 -9.84 -2.05 11.02
N LEU A 75 -9.92 -2.52 9.77
CA LEU A 75 -11.17 -2.98 9.17
C LEU A 75 -11.07 -4.45 8.83
N VAL A 76 -12.14 -5.21 9.07
CA VAL A 76 -12.23 -6.60 8.64
C VAL A 76 -12.34 -6.65 7.12
N THR A 77 -11.40 -7.34 6.50
CA THR A 77 -11.25 -7.40 5.04
C THR A 77 -12.29 -8.33 4.42
N LEU A 78 -13.06 -7.79 3.48
CA LEU A 78 -13.89 -8.56 2.55
C LEU A 78 -12.98 -9.17 1.48
N LEU A 79 -12.95 -10.50 1.41
CA LEU A 79 -12.15 -11.28 0.47
C LEU A 79 -12.87 -11.48 -0.85
N ASP A 80 -14.13 -11.94 -0.81
CA ASP A 80 -14.96 -12.23 -1.99
C ASP A 80 -16.45 -12.03 -1.67
N TYR A 81 -17.29 -11.97 -2.71
CA TYR A 81 -18.73 -12.03 -2.57
C TYR A 81 -19.40 -12.70 -3.78
N TRP A 82 -20.59 -13.25 -3.57
CA TRP A 82 -21.40 -13.94 -4.59
C TRP A 82 -22.89 -13.73 -4.34
N LEU A 83 -23.68 -13.88 -5.40
CA LEU A 83 -25.13 -14.04 -5.31
C LEU A 83 -25.46 -15.49 -5.69
N ILE A 84 -25.85 -16.31 -4.72
CA ILE A 84 -26.08 -17.75 -4.92
C ILE A 84 -27.53 -18.07 -4.58
N GLY A 85 -28.31 -18.45 -5.59
CA GLY A 85 -29.73 -18.77 -5.40
C GLY A 85 -30.54 -17.61 -4.78
N GLY A 86 -30.19 -16.37 -5.11
CA GLY A 86 -30.75 -15.16 -4.53
C GLY A 86 -30.10 -14.71 -3.21
N TYR A 87 -29.32 -15.54 -2.53
CA TYR A 87 -28.68 -15.14 -1.27
C TYR A 87 -27.39 -14.36 -1.51
N LEU A 88 -27.24 -13.23 -0.82
CA LEU A 88 -25.96 -12.51 -0.78
C LEU A 88 -25.01 -13.26 0.14
N VAL A 89 -23.91 -13.73 -0.43
CA VAL A 89 -22.84 -14.43 0.27
C VAL A 89 -21.59 -13.57 0.23
N THR A 90 -20.98 -13.32 1.38
CA THR A 90 -19.75 -12.53 1.50
C THR A 90 -18.72 -13.30 2.31
N ARG A 91 -17.47 -13.33 1.83
CA ARG A 91 -16.34 -14.03 2.45
C ARG A 91 -15.39 -13.02 3.05
N TRP A 92 -15.03 -13.22 4.31
CA TRP A 92 -14.27 -12.28 5.12
C TRP A 92 -13.06 -12.96 5.75
N GLU A 93 -12.07 -12.17 6.15
CA GLU A 93 -11.04 -12.66 7.06
C GLU A 93 -11.66 -13.15 8.40
N LEU A 94 -11.12 -14.25 8.94
CA LEU A 94 -11.64 -14.87 10.16
C LEU A 94 -10.84 -14.42 11.38
N SER A 95 -11.53 -13.87 12.39
CA SER A 95 -10.95 -13.69 13.72
C SER A 95 -10.87 -15.03 14.46
N THR A 96 -9.68 -15.40 14.92
CA THR A 96 -9.47 -16.58 15.77
C THR A 96 -9.65 -16.30 17.26
N GLU A 97 -9.73 -15.03 17.66
CA GLU A 97 -9.76 -14.58 19.06
C GLU A 97 -11.13 -14.08 19.52
N GLY A 98 -12.09 -13.97 18.59
CA GLY A 98 -13.45 -13.52 18.88
C GLY A 98 -13.58 -12.00 18.93
N SER A 99 -14.68 -11.54 19.50
CA SER A 99 -15.03 -10.12 19.64
C SER A 99 -14.66 -9.55 21.00
N LEU A 100 -14.71 -8.22 21.16
CA LEU A 100 -14.60 -7.59 22.47
C LEU A 100 -15.80 -7.92 23.38
N ALA A 101 -16.93 -8.37 22.83
CA ALA A 101 -18.01 -8.96 23.63
C ALA A 101 -17.60 -10.29 24.27
N ASP A 102 -16.85 -11.12 23.53
CA ASP A 102 -16.29 -12.37 24.06
C ASP A 102 -15.20 -12.08 25.10
N GLU A 103 -14.39 -11.05 24.88
CA GLU A 103 -13.42 -10.57 25.88
C GLU A 103 -14.09 -10.10 27.17
N LEU A 104 -15.16 -9.29 27.04
CA LEU A 104 -15.96 -8.88 28.18
C LEU A 104 -16.55 -10.09 28.91
N ALA A 105 -17.09 -11.06 28.18
CA ALA A 105 -17.65 -12.28 28.77
C ALA A 105 -16.59 -13.08 29.55
N ARG A 106 -15.36 -13.20 29.03
CA ARG A 106 -14.22 -13.82 29.75
C ARG A 106 -13.90 -13.08 31.05
N HIS A 107 -13.91 -11.75 31.03
CA HIS A 107 -13.67 -10.93 32.21
C HIS A 107 -14.77 -11.08 33.26
N THR A 108 -16.03 -11.06 32.83
CA THR A 108 -17.20 -11.25 33.70
C THR A 108 -17.25 -12.65 34.30
N ALA A 109 -16.92 -13.68 33.52
CA ALA A 109 -16.80 -15.06 34.01
C ALA A 109 -15.69 -15.21 35.07
N ALA A 110 -14.65 -14.38 35.01
CA ALA A 110 -13.61 -14.28 36.02
C ALA A 110 -13.98 -13.39 37.23
N GLY A 111 -15.25 -12.99 37.36
CA GLY A 111 -15.76 -12.19 38.48
C GLY A 111 -15.42 -10.70 38.42
N ARG A 112 -14.90 -10.20 37.29
CA ARG A 112 -14.62 -8.77 37.10
C ARG A 112 -15.86 -8.05 36.55
N PRO A 113 -16.09 -6.78 36.90
CA PRO A 113 -17.23 -6.02 36.37
C PRO A 113 -17.09 -5.73 34.86
N GLY A 114 -15.87 -5.65 34.34
CA GLY A 114 -15.57 -5.42 32.92
C GLY A 114 -14.08 -5.56 32.61
N ILE A 115 -13.68 -5.06 31.44
CA ILE A 115 -12.28 -5.04 30.98
C ILE A 115 -11.53 -3.88 31.66
N PRO A 116 -10.32 -4.09 32.20
CA PRO A 116 -9.49 -3.04 32.78
C PRO A 116 -9.23 -1.90 31.80
N ARG A 117 -9.31 -0.66 32.29
CA ARG A 117 -9.16 0.55 31.49
C ARG A 117 -7.80 0.64 30.78
N GLU A 118 -6.75 0.05 31.37
CA GLU A 118 -5.40 0.01 30.79
C GLU A 118 -5.34 -0.82 29.51
N VAL A 119 -6.19 -1.83 29.39
CA VAL A 119 -6.32 -2.67 28.19
C VAL A 119 -7.27 -2.00 27.19
N LEU A 120 -8.37 -1.42 27.69
CA LEU A 120 -9.34 -0.73 26.84
C LEU A 120 -8.78 0.49 26.12
N GLY A 121 -7.84 1.21 26.72
CA GLY A 121 -7.20 2.35 26.06
C GLY A 121 -6.60 2.01 24.71
N GLN A 122 -5.94 0.85 24.59
CA GLN A 122 -5.39 0.37 23.32
C GLN A 122 -6.51 -0.02 22.34
N TYR A 123 -7.50 -0.79 22.80
CA TYR A 123 -8.62 -1.21 21.94
C TYR A 123 -9.41 -0.02 21.39
N LEU A 124 -9.60 1.03 22.18
CA LEU A 124 -10.27 2.25 21.75
C LEU A 124 -9.46 3.03 20.72
N LEU A 125 -8.14 3.12 20.91
CA LEU A 125 -7.27 3.79 19.96
C LEU A 125 -7.34 3.10 18.59
N GLU A 126 -7.26 1.77 18.59
CA GLU A 126 -7.32 0.95 17.38
C GLU A 126 -8.70 1.02 16.70
N ALA A 127 -9.80 1.00 17.47
CA ALA A 127 -11.14 1.20 16.92
C ALA A 127 -11.33 2.62 16.35
N ALA A 128 -10.81 3.64 17.04
CA ALA A 128 -10.87 5.03 16.60
C ALA A 128 -10.06 5.28 15.32
N GLU A 129 -8.92 4.60 15.13
CA GLU A 129 -8.14 4.63 13.88
C GLU A 129 -8.98 4.12 12.69
N GLY A 130 -9.72 3.02 12.88
CA GLY A 130 -10.64 2.51 11.85
C GLY A 130 -11.80 3.46 11.57
N LEU A 131 -12.37 4.06 12.61
CA LEU A 131 -13.50 5.00 12.48
C LEU A 131 -13.08 6.31 11.83
N GLU A 132 -11.91 6.86 12.18
CA GLU A 132 -11.37 8.06 11.53
C GLU A 132 -11.11 7.81 10.04
N PHE A 133 -10.59 6.63 9.69
CA PHE A 133 -10.39 6.23 8.29
C PHE A 133 -11.71 6.25 7.49
N LEU A 134 -12.79 5.71 8.06
CA LEU A 134 -14.13 5.70 7.45
C LEU A 134 -14.72 7.12 7.38
N ASN A 135 -14.74 7.83 8.51
CA ASN A 135 -15.37 9.15 8.63
C ASN A 135 -14.73 10.18 7.71
N ASN A 136 -13.41 10.13 7.51
CA ASN A 136 -12.68 11.00 6.57
C ASN A 136 -13.08 10.78 5.10
N ARG A 137 -13.80 9.70 4.80
CA ARG A 137 -14.36 9.37 3.48
C ARG A 137 -15.87 9.59 3.40
N GLY A 138 -16.47 10.20 4.43
CA GLY A 138 -17.92 10.38 4.54
C GLY A 138 -18.68 9.09 4.80
N ILE A 139 -17.98 8.01 5.16
CA ILE A 139 -18.57 6.71 5.47
C ILE A 139 -18.68 6.62 6.99
N TYR A 140 -19.89 6.47 7.51
CA TYR A 140 -20.14 6.26 8.94
C TYR A 140 -20.51 4.80 9.20
N HIS A 141 -19.95 4.21 10.24
CA HIS A 141 -20.14 2.79 10.56
C HIS A 141 -21.54 2.49 11.11
N ARG A 142 -22.07 3.33 12.03
CA ARG A 142 -23.45 3.26 12.58
C ARG A 142 -23.85 1.94 13.27
N ASP A 143 -22.90 1.09 13.62
CA ASP A 143 -23.15 -0.12 14.40
C ASP A 143 -21.93 -0.54 15.22
N ILE A 144 -21.20 0.45 15.75
CA ILE A 144 -20.10 0.20 16.67
C ILE A 144 -20.67 -0.27 18.01
N LYS A 145 -20.28 -1.49 18.38
CA LYS A 145 -20.67 -2.19 19.60
C LYS A 145 -19.66 -3.29 19.90
N PRO A 146 -19.60 -3.84 21.13
CA PRO A 146 -18.62 -4.87 21.51
C PRO A 146 -18.52 -6.06 20.54
N GLN A 147 -19.63 -6.49 19.94
CA GLN A 147 -19.69 -7.64 19.03
C GLN A 147 -19.03 -7.37 17.67
N ASN A 148 -18.98 -6.11 17.24
CA ASN A 148 -18.45 -5.69 15.94
C ASN A 148 -17.00 -5.20 16.04
N LEU A 149 -16.38 -5.28 17.21
CA LEU A 149 -14.96 -5.04 17.42
C LEU A 149 -14.28 -6.41 17.59
N LEU A 150 -13.66 -6.92 16.52
CA LEU A 150 -13.04 -8.25 16.49
C LEU A 150 -11.55 -8.18 16.80
N LEU A 151 -11.03 -9.21 17.48
CA LEU A 151 -9.63 -9.32 17.84
C LEU A 151 -8.85 -10.15 16.80
N PHE A 152 -7.75 -9.60 16.32
CA PHE A 152 -6.80 -10.22 15.42
C PHE A 152 -5.38 -10.00 15.94
N HIS A 153 -4.76 -11.06 16.45
CA HIS A 153 -3.44 -11.04 17.07
C HIS A 153 -3.30 -9.97 18.15
N GLY A 154 -4.29 -9.88 19.04
CA GLY A 154 -4.36 -8.88 20.11
C GLY A 154 -4.68 -7.45 19.65
N GLN A 155 -5.08 -7.25 18.39
CA GLN A 155 -5.48 -5.94 17.85
C GLN A 155 -6.95 -5.90 17.43
N VAL A 156 -7.58 -4.74 17.55
CA VAL A 156 -8.99 -4.53 17.18
C VAL A 156 -9.15 -4.21 15.69
N LYS A 157 -10.12 -4.88 15.07
CA LYS A 157 -10.66 -4.55 13.74
C LYS A 157 -12.17 -4.36 13.81
N LEU A 158 -12.66 -3.36 13.08
CA LEU A 158 -14.09 -3.08 12.88
C LEU A 158 -14.67 -4.09 11.89
N ALA A 159 -15.68 -4.83 12.32
CA ALA A 159 -16.44 -5.77 11.52
C ALA A 159 -17.85 -5.24 11.25
N ASP A 160 -18.52 -5.85 10.28
CA ASP A 160 -19.93 -5.56 9.98
C ASP A 160 -20.17 -4.08 9.63
N LEU A 161 -19.27 -3.53 8.81
CA LEU A 161 -19.51 -2.29 8.06
C LEU A 161 -20.89 -2.42 7.42
N GLY A 162 -21.83 -1.53 7.76
CA GLY A 162 -23.27 -1.70 7.55
C GLY A 162 -23.72 -1.82 6.08
N LEU A 163 -23.36 -2.92 5.43
CA LEU A 163 -23.62 -3.25 4.02
C LEU A 163 -25.11 -3.25 3.67
N ALA A 164 -25.97 -3.57 4.64
CA ALA A 164 -27.43 -3.62 4.49
C ALA A 164 -28.13 -2.26 4.73
N LYS A 165 -27.40 -1.21 5.12
CA LYS A 165 -28.02 0.06 5.59
C LYS A 165 -27.94 1.22 4.62
N PHE A 166 -27.28 1.08 3.47
CA PHE A 166 -27.39 2.13 2.45
C PHE A 166 -28.67 1.97 1.61
N ALA A 167 -29.35 0.80 1.64
CA ALA A 167 -30.62 0.59 0.96
C ALA A 167 -31.76 1.40 1.62
N GLY A 168 -32.08 2.56 1.06
CA GLY A 168 -33.29 3.33 1.35
C GLY A 168 -34.59 2.66 0.85
N LEU A 169 -34.70 1.34 0.94
CA LEU A 169 -35.87 0.57 0.50
C LEU A 169 -36.00 -0.72 1.34
N SER A 170 -36.54 -0.57 2.54
CA SER A 170 -37.42 -1.58 3.14
C SER A 170 -38.58 -0.87 3.84
N THR A 171 -39.70 -0.76 3.14
CA THR A 171 -40.99 -0.25 3.62
C THR A 171 -41.66 -1.16 4.66
N ALA A 172 -40.88 -1.94 5.41
CA ALA A 172 -41.36 -2.85 6.44
C ALA A 172 -40.42 -2.95 7.66
N THR A 173 -39.84 -1.84 8.12
CA THR A 173 -39.72 -1.45 9.55
C THR A 173 -38.88 -0.16 9.66
N HIS A 174 -39.55 0.98 9.80
CA HIS A 174 -38.94 2.29 10.11
C HIS A 174 -38.32 2.38 11.54
N THR A 175 -37.78 1.28 12.08
CA THR A 175 -37.25 1.22 13.47
C THR A 175 -35.93 0.44 13.62
N GLY A 176 -35.29 -0.01 12.53
CA GLY A 176 -34.18 -0.99 12.59
C GLY A 176 -32.74 -0.47 12.39
N CYS A 177 -32.48 0.84 12.39
CA CYS A 177 -31.12 1.34 12.16
C CYS A 177 -30.27 1.27 13.43
N GLY A 178 -29.49 0.21 13.62
CA GLY A 178 -28.46 0.13 14.68
C GLY A 178 -28.93 -0.40 16.03
N THR A 179 -27.96 -0.71 16.89
CA THR A 179 -28.23 -1.35 18.18
C THR A 179 -28.70 -0.30 19.21
N PRO A 180 -29.88 -0.47 19.84
CA PRO A 180 -30.42 0.44 20.85
C PRO A 180 -29.38 0.85 21.89
N GLY A 181 -29.25 2.14 22.17
CA GLY A 181 -28.34 2.65 23.21
C GLY A 181 -26.87 2.77 22.79
N TYR A 182 -26.48 2.24 21.62
CA TYR A 182 -25.16 2.45 21.01
C TYR A 182 -25.23 3.48 19.88
N LEU A 183 -26.35 3.57 19.18
CA LEU A 183 -26.57 4.59 18.16
C LEU A 183 -27.31 5.80 18.77
N PRO A 184 -26.90 7.04 18.47
CA PRO A 184 -27.59 8.21 18.99
C PRO A 184 -28.92 8.46 18.26
N LEU A 185 -29.86 9.15 18.92
CA LEU A 185 -31.25 9.27 18.45
C LEU A 185 -31.38 9.99 17.10
N GLU A 186 -30.55 10.99 16.83
CA GLU A 186 -30.59 11.70 15.55
C GLU A 186 -30.21 10.82 14.36
N ALA A 187 -29.53 9.69 14.59
CA ALA A 187 -29.18 8.76 13.52
C ALA A 187 -30.36 7.86 13.08
N TYR A 188 -31.49 7.94 13.79
CA TYR A 188 -32.76 7.33 13.39
C TYR A 188 -33.66 8.29 12.58
N GLU A 189 -33.27 9.56 12.44
CA GLU A 189 -34.02 10.57 11.68
C GLU A 189 -33.57 10.63 10.21
N GLU A 190 -34.47 11.00 9.29
CA GLU A 190 -34.25 10.97 7.83
C GLU A 190 -33.35 12.12 7.28
N HIS A 191 -32.55 12.76 8.13
CA HIS A 191 -31.70 13.90 7.77
C HIS A 191 -30.23 13.49 7.53
N ARG A 192 -29.41 14.44 7.05
CA ARG A 192 -27.96 14.26 6.92
C ARG A 192 -27.36 13.96 8.30
N LEU A 193 -26.68 12.82 8.42
CA LEU A 193 -26.02 12.42 9.67
C LEU A 193 -24.94 13.41 10.12
N HIS A 194 -24.86 13.60 11.43
CA HIS A 194 -23.83 14.41 12.05
C HIS A 194 -22.49 13.63 12.14
N PRO A 195 -21.32 14.27 11.90
CA PRO A 195 -20.01 13.60 11.92
C PRO A 195 -19.61 12.91 13.23
N THR A 196 -20.29 13.22 14.33
CA THR A 196 -20.00 12.68 15.67
C THR A 196 -20.75 11.38 15.98
N VAL A 197 -21.48 10.79 15.03
CA VAL A 197 -22.29 9.58 15.22
C VAL A 197 -21.46 8.38 15.70
N ASP A 198 -20.32 8.10 15.06
CA ASP A 198 -19.48 6.95 15.45
C ASP A 198 -18.65 7.23 16.71
N LEU A 199 -18.40 8.51 17.03
CA LEU A 199 -17.82 8.91 18.31
C LEU A 199 -18.77 8.55 19.46
N TYR A 200 -20.06 8.84 19.31
CA TYR A 200 -21.08 8.45 20.29
C TYR A 200 -21.10 6.92 20.46
N SER A 201 -21.13 6.18 19.36
CA SER A 201 -21.17 4.71 19.41
C SER A 201 -19.92 4.09 20.02
N LEU A 202 -18.73 4.67 19.80
CA LEU A 202 -17.51 4.23 20.46
C LEU A 202 -17.53 4.49 21.97
N ALA A 203 -18.06 5.63 22.42
CA ALA A 203 -18.18 5.96 23.84
C ALA A 203 -19.19 5.05 24.57
N ALA A 204 -20.33 4.76 23.94
CA ALA A 204 -21.29 3.77 24.43
C ALA A 204 -20.66 2.37 24.54
N THR A 205 -19.87 1.99 23.53
CA THR A 205 -19.12 0.72 23.53
C THR A 205 -18.09 0.65 24.64
N TYR A 206 -17.34 1.73 24.89
CA TYR A 206 -16.40 1.82 26.00
C TYR A 206 -17.07 1.55 27.34
N LEU A 207 -18.18 2.25 27.62
CA LEU A 207 -18.92 2.11 28.87
C LEU A 207 -19.33 0.65 29.11
N LYS A 208 -19.88 -0.01 28.09
CA LYS A 208 -20.26 -1.42 28.17
C LYS A 208 -19.07 -2.32 28.46
N LEU A 209 -17.96 -2.16 27.74
CA LEU A 209 -16.76 -2.98 27.92
C LEU A 209 -16.11 -2.76 29.29
N ARG A 210 -16.17 -1.53 29.81
CA ARG A 210 -15.52 -1.12 31.05
C ARG A 210 -16.30 -1.55 32.30
N THR A 211 -17.63 -1.55 32.24
CA THR A 211 -18.51 -1.73 33.41
C THR A 211 -19.39 -2.98 33.33
N GLY A 212 -19.51 -3.60 32.15
CA GLY A 212 -20.46 -4.68 31.87
C GLY A 212 -21.92 -4.23 31.73
N ARG A 213 -22.24 -2.97 32.03
CA ARG A 213 -23.61 -2.41 32.03
C ARG A 213 -23.97 -1.80 30.69
N GLU A 214 -25.26 -1.78 30.36
CA GLU A 214 -25.73 -1.08 29.16
C GLU A 214 -25.72 0.45 29.39
N PRO A 215 -25.34 1.27 28.38
CA PRO A 215 -25.19 2.72 28.54
C PRO A 215 -26.46 3.47 28.94
N PHE A 216 -27.64 2.99 28.52
CA PHE A 216 -28.93 3.66 28.71
C PHE A 216 -30.05 2.71 29.21
N GLY A 217 -29.71 1.53 29.74
CA GLY A 217 -30.70 0.52 30.15
C GLY A 217 -30.90 -0.58 29.11
N THR A 218 -31.89 -1.44 29.34
CA THR A 218 -32.05 -2.70 28.56
C THR A 218 -33.33 -2.75 27.73
N SER A 219 -34.27 -1.84 27.96
CA SER A 219 -35.51 -1.75 27.19
C SER A 219 -35.54 -0.49 26.31
N TRP A 220 -36.14 -0.60 25.12
CA TRP A 220 -36.25 0.52 24.18
C TRP A 220 -36.86 1.81 24.78
N PRO A 221 -37.96 1.76 25.57
CA PRO A 221 -38.52 2.96 26.17
C PRO A 221 -37.57 3.63 27.18
N GLU A 222 -36.92 2.83 28.02
CA GLU A 222 -35.94 3.31 29.01
C GLU A 222 -34.72 3.93 28.34
N ILE A 223 -34.22 3.30 27.27
CA ILE A 223 -33.09 3.79 26.48
C ILE A 223 -33.43 5.15 25.85
N LEU A 224 -34.61 5.27 25.22
CA LEU A 224 -35.05 6.50 24.59
C LEU A 224 -35.17 7.65 25.59
N GLU A 225 -35.79 7.39 26.75
CA GLU A 225 -35.96 8.37 27.82
C GLU A 225 -34.60 8.86 28.33
N ARG A 226 -33.71 7.91 28.68
CA ARG A 226 -32.38 8.27 29.19
C ARG A 226 -31.50 8.97 28.16
N GLN A 227 -31.56 8.59 26.87
CA GLN A 227 -30.81 9.29 25.82
C GLN A 227 -31.28 10.75 25.66
N LYS A 228 -32.59 11.01 25.73
CA LYS A 228 -33.15 12.37 25.65
C LYS A 228 -32.77 13.24 26.84
N GLU A 229 -32.73 12.65 28.04
CA GLU A 229 -32.36 13.36 29.27
C GLU A 229 -30.85 13.49 29.46
N GLY A 230 -30.03 12.81 28.64
CA GLY A 230 -28.57 12.73 28.84
C GLY A 230 -28.18 11.88 30.06
N ASN A 231 -29.08 11.01 30.53
CA ASN A 231 -28.93 10.19 31.73
C ASN A 231 -28.16 8.89 31.43
N VAL A 232 -26.83 9.02 31.27
CA VAL A 232 -25.91 7.89 31.02
C VAL A 232 -25.67 7.06 32.28
N VAL A 233 -25.69 5.72 32.18
CA VAL A 233 -25.37 4.79 33.28
C VAL A 233 -23.86 4.69 33.50
N ILE A 234 -23.28 5.69 34.17
CA ILE A 234 -21.82 5.81 34.40
C ILE A 234 -21.30 5.03 35.61
N ASP A 235 -22.15 4.30 36.33
CA ASP A 235 -21.76 3.55 37.52
C ASP A 235 -20.61 2.57 37.23
N GLY A 236 -19.52 2.69 37.99
CA GLY A 236 -18.33 1.86 37.83
C GLY A 236 -17.23 2.48 36.95
N LEU A 237 -17.45 3.70 36.45
CA LEU A 237 -16.41 4.55 35.86
C LEU A 237 -15.77 5.44 36.94
N GLU A 238 -14.47 5.70 36.80
CA GLU A 238 -13.77 6.72 37.58
C GLU A 238 -14.27 8.13 37.19
N PRO A 239 -14.11 9.17 38.04
CA PRO A 239 -14.64 10.50 37.76
C PRO A 239 -14.16 11.13 36.44
N ASP A 240 -12.90 10.88 36.05
CA ASP A 240 -12.33 11.31 34.77
C ASP A 240 -12.96 10.57 33.58
N GLU A 241 -13.07 9.24 33.68
CA GLU A 241 -13.73 8.39 32.68
C GLU A 241 -15.20 8.80 32.49
N ALA A 242 -15.91 9.05 33.59
CA ALA A 242 -17.32 9.39 33.59
C ALA A 242 -17.60 10.71 32.86
N GLU A 243 -16.78 11.74 33.08
CA GLU A 243 -16.94 13.03 32.41
C GLU A 243 -16.60 12.94 30.92
N TRP A 244 -15.51 12.26 30.60
CA TRP A 244 -15.05 12.05 29.22
C TRP A 244 -16.08 11.28 28.38
N VAL A 245 -16.71 10.25 28.96
CA VAL A 245 -17.78 9.48 28.33
C VAL A 245 -19.07 10.29 28.23
N ARG A 246 -19.44 11.04 29.28
CA ARG A 246 -20.65 11.89 29.27
C ARG A 246 -20.60 12.94 28.16
N GLN A 247 -19.44 13.56 27.94
CA GLN A 247 -19.25 14.54 26.87
C GLN A 247 -19.49 13.94 25.48
N ALA A 248 -18.98 12.73 25.22
CA ALA A 248 -19.19 12.03 23.95
C ALA A 248 -20.62 11.53 23.74
N LEU A 249 -21.33 11.26 24.84
CA LEU A 249 -22.70 10.75 24.85
C LEU A 249 -23.77 11.85 25.01
N ALA A 250 -23.41 13.12 24.79
CA ALA A 250 -24.36 14.22 24.83
C ALA A 250 -25.52 14.02 23.83
N TYR A 251 -26.75 14.36 24.25
CA TYR A 251 -27.94 14.20 23.42
C TYR A 251 -27.82 14.98 22.11
N ARG A 252 -27.44 16.26 22.18
CA ARG A 252 -27.22 17.11 21.01
C ARG A 252 -25.86 16.82 20.36
N PRO A 253 -25.80 16.57 19.05
CA PRO A 253 -24.54 16.27 18.36
C PRO A 253 -23.49 17.37 18.46
N GLU A 254 -23.91 18.64 18.57
CA GLU A 254 -23.07 19.83 18.64
C GLU A 254 -22.34 19.96 19.99
N ASP A 255 -22.93 19.40 21.06
CA ASP A 255 -22.36 19.42 22.40
C ASP A 255 -21.26 18.34 22.58
N ARG A 256 -21.10 17.44 21.59
CA ARG A 256 -20.06 16.41 21.55
C ARG A 256 -18.73 17.00 21.05
N PRO A 257 -17.58 16.31 21.25
CA PRO A 257 -16.30 16.74 20.69
C PRO A 257 -16.31 16.79 19.16
N GLN A 258 -16.14 18.00 18.61
CA GLN A 258 -16.22 18.25 17.16
C GLN A 258 -14.92 17.94 16.41
N GLN A 259 -13.81 17.72 17.13
CA GLN A 259 -12.50 17.43 16.55
C GLN A 259 -12.38 15.98 16.03
N GLY A 260 -13.41 15.15 16.22
CA GLY A 260 -13.48 13.77 15.73
C GLY A 260 -13.09 12.70 16.77
N VAL A 261 -13.34 11.44 16.40
CA VAL A 261 -13.21 10.27 17.28
C VAL A 261 -11.79 10.07 17.81
N MET A 262 -10.77 10.23 16.97
CA MET A 262 -9.37 10.07 17.38
C MET A 262 -8.90 11.15 18.33
N HIS A 263 -9.34 12.40 18.13
CA HIS A 263 -9.05 13.47 19.06
C HIS A 263 -9.69 13.21 20.44
N TRP A 264 -10.95 12.76 20.48
CA TRP A 264 -11.61 12.40 21.73
C TRP A 264 -10.92 11.25 22.45
N VAL A 265 -10.48 10.20 21.75
CA VAL A 265 -9.70 9.13 22.40
C VAL A 265 -8.39 9.66 22.98
N ARG A 266 -7.66 10.48 22.22
CA ARG A 266 -6.38 11.06 22.66
C ARG A 266 -6.49 12.13 23.74
N SER A 267 -7.67 12.72 23.94
CA SER A 267 -7.87 13.72 25.00
C SER A 267 -7.91 13.12 26.40
N HIS A 268 -8.03 11.80 26.53
CA HIS A 268 -8.04 11.11 27.83
C HIS A 268 -6.71 10.39 28.13
N PRO A 269 -6.18 10.46 29.36
CA PRO A 269 -4.93 9.79 29.75
C PRO A 269 -4.92 8.27 29.55
N LEU A 270 -6.10 7.65 29.39
CA LEU A 270 -6.22 6.22 29.09
C LEU A 270 -5.66 5.83 27.72
N ALA A 271 -5.57 6.77 26.78
CA ALA A 271 -4.91 6.55 25.50
C ALA A 271 -3.37 6.66 25.58
N ALA A 272 -2.81 7.09 26.73
CA ALA A 272 -1.39 6.97 27.00
C ALA A 272 -1.08 5.50 27.33
N ARG A 273 -0.14 4.88 26.60
CA ARG A 273 0.26 3.48 26.81
C ARG A 273 0.46 3.15 28.30
N PRO A 274 0.04 1.96 28.76
CA PRO A 274 0.20 1.59 30.16
C PRO A 274 1.70 1.58 30.55
N PRO A 275 2.03 1.87 31.82
CA PRO A 275 3.38 1.73 32.34
C PRO A 275 3.88 0.30 32.12
N ALA A 276 5.19 0.13 31.95
CA ALA A 276 5.92 -1.11 31.65
C ALA A 276 5.68 -2.35 32.57
N ALA A 277 4.72 -2.29 33.48
CA ALA A 277 4.37 -3.35 34.42
C ALA A 277 3.50 -4.49 33.82
N LEU A 278 2.70 -4.23 32.78
CA LEU A 278 1.84 -5.27 32.16
C LEU A 278 2.58 -6.22 31.20
N CYS A 279 3.80 -5.87 30.75
CA CYS A 279 4.67 -6.77 29.96
C CYS A 279 5.19 -7.98 30.75
N ARG A 280 5.01 -8.03 32.08
CA ARG A 280 5.47 -9.17 32.89
C ARG A 280 4.55 -10.39 32.82
N ILE A 281 3.25 -10.22 32.61
CA ILE A 281 2.29 -11.35 32.58
C ILE A 281 2.40 -12.13 31.27
N GLY A 282 2.68 -11.45 30.14
CA GLY A 282 2.96 -12.11 28.86
C GLY A 282 4.30 -12.87 28.83
N ALA A 283 5.30 -12.39 29.58
CA ALA A 283 6.61 -13.03 29.66
C ALA A 283 6.61 -14.31 30.53
N GLU A 284 5.69 -14.44 31.48
CA GLU A 284 5.53 -15.66 32.29
C GLU A 284 4.77 -16.77 31.54
N LEU A 285 3.83 -16.42 30.65
CA LEU A 285 3.13 -17.40 29.80
C LEU A 285 4.04 -18.01 28.71
N ILE A 286 5.00 -17.26 28.20
CA ILE A 286 5.96 -17.76 27.19
C ILE A 286 6.98 -18.73 27.83
N ARG A 287 7.45 -18.43 29.05
CA ARG A 287 8.36 -19.33 29.79
C ARG A 287 7.76 -20.70 30.12
N ALA A 288 6.44 -20.81 30.25
CA ALA A 288 5.76 -22.09 30.49
C ALA A 288 5.70 -23.00 29.26
N THR A 289 6.04 -22.51 28.07
CA THR A 289 5.99 -23.28 26.81
C THR A 289 7.35 -23.77 26.31
N GLU A 290 8.45 -23.34 26.92
CA GLU A 290 9.82 -23.68 26.50
C GLU A 290 10.37 -24.98 27.13
N ASP A 291 9.67 -25.57 28.13
CA ASP A 291 10.11 -26.81 28.82
C ASP A 291 9.44 -28.11 28.30
N ALA A 292 8.74 -28.08 27.16
CA ALA A 292 8.21 -29.30 26.54
C ALA A 292 9.20 -29.92 25.53
N PRO A 293 9.51 -31.23 25.60
CA PRO A 293 10.46 -31.86 24.69
C PRO A 293 9.90 -31.91 23.25
N PRO A 294 10.75 -31.78 22.21
CA PRO A 294 10.29 -31.69 20.83
C PRO A 294 9.70 -33.02 20.36
N LYS A 295 8.44 -33.00 19.88
CA LYS A 295 7.85 -34.13 19.14
C LYS A 295 8.52 -34.25 17.78
N ARG A 296 9.16 -35.40 17.51
CA ARG A 296 9.69 -35.76 16.19
C ARG A 296 8.54 -35.97 15.20
N LEU A 297 8.56 -35.25 14.08
CA LEU A 297 7.81 -35.59 12.88
C LEU A 297 8.62 -36.59 12.03
N PRO A 298 7.97 -37.53 11.32
CA PRO A 298 8.67 -38.56 10.56
C PRO A 298 9.29 -37.99 9.27
N ALA A 299 10.45 -38.54 8.91
CA ALA A 299 11.21 -38.20 7.72
C ALA A 299 10.48 -38.65 6.44
N PHE A 300 10.19 -37.72 5.54
CA PHE A 300 9.90 -38.05 4.15
C PHE A 300 11.21 -38.12 3.36
N ALA A 301 11.58 -39.34 2.97
CA ALA A 301 12.58 -39.58 1.95
C ALA A 301 11.91 -39.41 0.57
N GLY A 302 12.31 -38.38 -0.16
CA GLY A 302 11.98 -38.15 -1.57
C GLY A 302 13.20 -37.54 -2.25
N GLN A 303 13.63 -38.17 -3.35
CA GLN A 303 14.89 -37.94 -4.06
C GLN A 303 15.08 -36.51 -4.62
N PRO A 304 16.34 -36.09 -4.86
CA PRO A 304 16.66 -34.76 -5.37
C PRO A 304 16.29 -34.62 -6.86
N THR A 305 15.39 -33.69 -7.18
CA THR A 305 15.19 -33.23 -8.56
C THR A 305 16.19 -32.11 -8.84
N VAL A 306 17.14 -32.41 -9.72
CA VAL A 306 18.16 -31.50 -10.25
C VAL A 306 17.49 -30.36 -11.03
N LEU A 307 17.75 -29.12 -10.65
CA LEU A 307 17.50 -27.94 -11.48
C LEU A 307 18.43 -28.00 -12.70
N PRO A 308 17.95 -27.85 -13.95
CA PRO A 308 18.85 -27.65 -15.07
C PRO A 308 19.48 -26.27 -14.99
N SER A 309 20.78 -26.27 -15.19
CA SER A 309 21.69 -25.13 -15.28
C SER A 309 21.30 -24.13 -16.37
N ALA A 310 21.46 -22.84 -16.04
CA ALA A 310 21.58 -21.75 -16.99
C ALA A 310 22.88 -21.90 -17.79
N ASP A 311 22.76 -22.36 -19.03
CA ASP A 311 23.72 -22.15 -20.11
C ASP A 311 23.15 -22.77 -21.38
N GLN A 312 22.40 -22.01 -22.19
CA GLN A 312 22.35 -22.11 -23.67
C GLN A 312 21.76 -20.81 -24.24
N ASN A 313 22.56 -20.08 -25.01
CA ASN A 313 22.13 -19.06 -25.96
C ASN A 313 21.02 -19.63 -26.88
N PRO A 314 19.89 -18.92 -27.11
CA PRO A 314 19.07 -19.23 -28.27
C PRO A 314 19.71 -18.59 -29.49
N THR A 315 20.47 -19.42 -30.20
CA THR A 315 20.81 -19.24 -31.60
C THR A 315 19.52 -19.00 -32.40
N VAL A 316 19.55 -17.99 -33.27
CA VAL A 316 18.52 -17.70 -34.27
C VAL A 316 18.27 -18.97 -35.10
N ALA A 317 17.21 -19.70 -34.78
CA ALA A 317 16.76 -20.85 -35.56
C ALA A 317 15.47 -20.47 -36.30
N THR A 318 15.65 -20.21 -37.58
CA THR A 318 14.63 -20.02 -38.61
C THR A 318 13.65 -21.19 -38.65
N TYR A 319 12.42 -20.98 -38.19
CA TYR A 319 11.29 -21.84 -38.57
C TYR A 319 10.83 -21.44 -39.97
N ALA A 320 11.38 -22.12 -40.97
CA ALA A 320 10.82 -22.15 -42.31
C ALA A 320 9.51 -22.96 -42.27
N LEU A 321 8.39 -22.26 -42.09
CA LEU A 321 7.09 -22.78 -42.50
C LEU A 321 7.17 -23.06 -44.00
N ARG A 322 6.90 -24.31 -44.39
CA ARG A 322 6.57 -24.63 -45.79
C ARG A 322 5.24 -23.96 -46.11
N GLU A 323 5.31 -22.69 -46.49
CA GLU A 323 4.25 -22.03 -47.22
C GLU A 323 4.10 -22.74 -48.57
N THR A 324 2.94 -23.36 -48.77
CA THR A 324 2.47 -23.67 -50.11
C THR A 324 2.38 -22.34 -50.86
N THR A 325 3.19 -22.21 -51.90
CA THR A 325 3.35 -21.02 -52.73
C THR A 325 2.00 -20.53 -53.28
N ARG A 326 1.36 -19.60 -52.56
CA ARG A 326 0.42 -18.64 -53.12
C ARG A 326 1.18 -17.33 -53.26
N VAL A 327 1.29 -16.85 -54.49
CA VAL A 327 1.81 -15.51 -54.80
C VAL A 327 1.17 -14.51 -53.81
N PRO A 328 1.93 -13.72 -53.04
CA PRO A 328 1.33 -12.75 -52.14
C PRO A 328 0.45 -11.80 -52.97
N PRO A 329 -0.80 -11.55 -52.55
CA PRO A 329 -1.68 -10.65 -53.27
C PRO A 329 -0.99 -9.29 -53.40
N ARG A 330 -1.03 -8.73 -54.61
CA ARG A 330 -0.42 -7.43 -54.91
C ARG A 330 -0.92 -6.41 -53.88
N PRO A 331 -0.05 -5.59 -53.26
CA PRO A 331 -0.48 -4.64 -52.24
C PRO A 331 -1.58 -3.72 -52.78
N LEU A 332 -2.66 -3.59 -52.03
CA LEU A 332 -3.79 -2.73 -52.37
C LEU A 332 -3.42 -1.31 -51.95
N ARG A 333 -3.30 -0.41 -52.93
CA ARG A 333 -3.12 1.01 -52.68
C ARG A 333 -4.45 1.64 -52.31
N VAL A 334 -4.47 2.45 -51.25
CA VAL A 334 -5.67 3.12 -50.76
C VAL A 334 -5.44 4.62 -50.81
N GLN A 335 -6.30 5.33 -51.53
CA GLN A 335 -6.27 6.78 -51.66
C GLN A 335 -6.83 7.45 -50.40
N ALA A 336 -6.28 8.62 -50.05
CA ALA A 336 -6.77 9.42 -48.93
C ALA A 336 -8.22 9.90 -49.18
N GLY A 337 -9.02 9.99 -48.11
CA GLY A 337 -10.42 10.38 -48.21
C GLY A 337 -11.25 9.94 -47.01
N VAL A 338 -12.55 10.18 -47.10
CA VAL A 338 -13.51 9.74 -46.08
C VAL A 338 -13.83 8.26 -46.30
N ASP A 339 -13.69 7.44 -45.25
CA ASP A 339 -13.96 6.01 -45.19
C ASP A 339 -13.26 5.11 -46.23
N THR A 340 -12.32 5.65 -47.00
CA THR A 340 -11.57 4.89 -48.00
C THR A 340 -10.78 3.74 -47.37
N LEU A 341 -10.19 3.96 -46.19
CA LEU A 341 -9.54 2.92 -45.40
C LEU A 341 -10.53 1.88 -44.86
N ALA A 342 -11.66 2.32 -44.30
CA ALA A 342 -12.67 1.41 -43.77
C ALA A 342 -13.23 0.49 -44.87
N TYR A 343 -13.49 1.03 -46.06
CA TYR A 343 -13.90 0.25 -47.23
C TYR A 343 -12.81 -0.74 -47.67
N ALA A 344 -11.54 -0.30 -47.72
CA ALA A 344 -10.42 -1.16 -48.08
C ALA A 344 -10.23 -2.31 -47.09
N VAL A 345 -10.33 -2.07 -45.78
CA VAL A 345 -10.28 -3.10 -44.73
C VAL A 345 -11.44 -4.09 -44.89
N ALA A 346 -12.66 -3.61 -45.12
CA ALA A 346 -13.82 -4.48 -45.34
C ALA A 346 -13.62 -5.38 -46.57
N ALA A 347 -13.14 -4.83 -47.69
CA ALA A 347 -12.93 -5.56 -48.94
C ALA A 347 -11.68 -6.47 -48.97
N ALA A 348 -10.69 -6.22 -48.11
CA ALA A 348 -9.43 -6.95 -48.10
C ALA A 348 -9.61 -8.44 -47.76
N THR A 349 -8.87 -9.32 -48.43
CA THR A 349 -8.77 -10.73 -48.06
C THR A 349 -7.85 -10.92 -46.86
N LYS A 350 -8.01 -12.01 -46.11
CA LYS A 350 -7.11 -12.36 -44.98
C LYS A 350 -5.67 -12.44 -45.49
N GLY A 351 -4.75 -11.76 -44.80
CA GLY A 351 -3.33 -11.65 -45.13
C GLY A 351 -2.99 -10.54 -46.13
N ALA A 352 -3.96 -9.74 -46.59
CA ALA A 352 -3.69 -8.67 -47.53
C ALA A 352 -2.84 -7.54 -46.92
N THR A 353 -2.08 -6.87 -47.79
CA THR A 353 -1.32 -5.65 -47.44
C THR A 353 -2.02 -4.44 -48.05
N LEU A 354 -2.46 -3.52 -47.19
CA LEU A 354 -2.98 -2.20 -47.54
C LEU A 354 -1.85 -1.17 -47.43
N VAL A 355 -1.57 -0.47 -48.53
CA VAL A 355 -0.57 0.61 -48.61
C VAL A 355 -1.31 1.93 -48.74
N LEU A 356 -1.22 2.77 -47.71
CA LEU A 356 -1.93 4.04 -47.67
C LEU A 356 -1.09 5.13 -48.34
N GLU A 357 -1.69 5.80 -49.33
CA GLU A 357 -1.09 6.94 -50.02
C GLU A 357 -0.99 8.16 -49.08
N PRO A 358 -0.10 9.13 -49.34
CA PRO A 358 -0.01 10.34 -48.53
C PRO A 358 -1.34 11.11 -48.48
N GLY A 359 -1.78 11.50 -47.28
CA GLY A 359 -2.98 12.34 -47.10
C GLY A 359 -3.71 12.13 -45.77
N GLU A 360 -4.87 12.77 -45.64
CA GLU A 360 -5.74 12.62 -44.48
C GLU A 360 -6.86 11.60 -44.78
N PHE A 361 -7.02 10.64 -43.89
CA PHE A 361 -8.07 9.62 -43.95
C PHE A 361 -9.02 9.87 -42.78
N PHE A 362 -10.28 10.11 -43.11
CA PHE A 362 -11.31 10.38 -42.10
C PHE A 362 -12.15 9.13 -41.94
N LEU A 363 -12.33 8.70 -40.70
CA LEU A 363 -13.25 7.61 -40.36
C LEU A 363 -14.59 8.21 -39.94
N SER A 364 -15.70 7.69 -40.45
CA SER A 364 -17.05 8.06 -39.98
C SER A 364 -17.50 7.21 -38.79
N ARG A 365 -16.87 6.05 -38.59
CA ARG A 365 -17.12 5.07 -37.53
C ARG A 365 -15.81 4.37 -37.12
N PRO A 366 -15.75 3.67 -35.98
CA PRO A 366 -14.55 2.97 -35.55
C PRO A 366 -14.09 1.98 -36.64
N LEU A 367 -12.78 1.87 -36.83
CA LEU A 367 -12.19 0.91 -37.76
C LEU A 367 -12.05 -0.45 -37.07
N GLU A 368 -13.00 -1.33 -37.34
CA GLU A 368 -12.98 -2.72 -36.87
C GLU A 368 -12.11 -3.59 -37.80
N VAL A 369 -11.10 -4.24 -37.22
CA VAL A 369 -10.15 -5.10 -37.95
C VAL A 369 -10.15 -6.51 -37.36
N THR A 370 -10.95 -7.40 -37.94
CA THR A 370 -11.19 -8.76 -37.42
C THR A 370 -10.40 -9.87 -38.11
N LYS A 371 -9.58 -9.51 -39.10
CA LYS A 371 -8.84 -10.45 -39.94
C LYS A 371 -7.39 -10.02 -40.08
N SER A 372 -6.50 -10.99 -40.27
CA SER A 372 -5.07 -10.74 -40.39
C SER A 372 -4.79 -9.78 -41.54
N LEU A 373 -4.14 -8.65 -41.28
CA LEU A 373 -3.89 -7.60 -42.26
C LEU A 373 -2.60 -6.85 -41.96
N THR A 374 -1.95 -6.35 -43.02
CA THR A 374 -0.88 -5.35 -42.90
C THR A 374 -1.41 -4.01 -43.39
N ILE A 375 -1.42 -3.00 -42.52
CA ILE A 375 -1.74 -1.60 -42.84
C ILE A 375 -0.45 -0.79 -42.70
N LYS A 376 0.06 -0.23 -43.80
CA LYS A 376 1.30 0.54 -43.77
C LYS A 376 1.23 1.81 -44.60
N ALA A 377 1.94 2.84 -44.16
CA ALA A 377 2.22 4.01 -44.98
C ALA A 377 3.09 3.65 -46.20
N GLU A 378 2.86 4.31 -47.33
CA GLU A 378 3.67 4.11 -48.54
C GLU A 378 5.15 4.48 -48.34
N GLN A 379 5.43 5.58 -47.65
CA GLN A 379 6.79 6.03 -47.33
C GLN A 379 6.93 6.35 -45.84
N PRO A 380 7.78 5.62 -45.08
CA PRO A 380 8.03 5.90 -43.67
C PRO A 380 8.60 7.32 -43.48
N GLY A 381 7.96 8.14 -42.63
CA GLY A 381 8.48 9.44 -42.20
C GLY A 381 8.46 10.59 -43.22
N GLN A 382 8.04 10.35 -44.47
CA GLN A 382 7.96 11.39 -45.53
C GLN A 382 6.52 11.69 -46.00
N SER A 383 5.58 10.80 -45.71
CA SER A 383 4.16 10.98 -46.01
C SER A 383 3.41 11.33 -44.73
N CYS A 384 2.84 12.53 -44.64
CA CYS A 384 1.97 12.89 -43.51
C CYS A 384 0.62 12.18 -43.67
N LEU A 385 0.54 10.95 -43.16
CA LEU A 385 -0.66 10.13 -43.14
C LEU A 385 -1.39 10.34 -41.82
N LYS A 386 -2.53 11.03 -41.85
CA LYS A 386 -3.33 11.28 -40.65
C LYS A 386 -4.63 10.50 -40.71
N LEU A 387 -4.81 9.57 -39.79
CA LEU A 387 -6.12 9.01 -39.53
C LEU A 387 -6.82 9.94 -38.53
N LYS A 388 -8.05 10.40 -38.83
CA LYS A 388 -8.85 11.24 -37.94
C LYS A 388 -10.22 10.62 -37.67
N TYR A 389 -10.66 10.65 -36.42
CA TYR A 389 -11.99 10.18 -36.02
C TYR A 389 -12.57 11.08 -34.92
N SER A 390 -13.83 11.52 -35.08
CA SER A 390 -14.44 12.57 -34.23
C SER A 390 -15.62 12.12 -33.37
N PHE A 391 -16.12 10.89 -33.55
CA PHE A 391 -17.29 10.35 -32.84
C PHE A 391 -16.90 9.04 -32.13
N GLY A 392 -17.77 8.39 -31.35
CA GLY A 392 -17.53 7.05 -30.79
C GLY A 392 -16.54 6.94 -29.61
N ASP A 393 -16.38 5.71 -29.10
CA ASP A 393 -15.61 5.32 -27.90
C ASP A 393 -14.19 4.80 -28.18
N GLN A 394 -13.85 4.48 -29.43
CA GLN A 394 -12.49 4.17 -29.84
C GLN A 394 -12.32 4.38 -31.35
N MET A 395 -11.10 4.64 -31.79
CA MET A 395 -10.82 4.91 -33.21
C MET A 395 -10.52 3.66 -34.03
N MET A 396 -9.66 2.78 -33.53
CA MET A 396 -9.35 1.49 -34.17
C MET A 396 -9.50 0.36 -33.15
N HIS A 397 -10.13 -0.73 -33.58
CA HIS A 397 -10.34 -1.90 -32.75
C HIS A 397 -9.90 -3.14 -33.53
N PHE A 398 -8.89 -3.83 -32.99
CA PHE A 398 -8.37 -5.07 -33.54
C PHE A 398 -8.85 -6.20 -32.65
N THR A 399 -9.63 -7.12 -33.21
CA THR A 399 -10.29 -8.17 -32.43
C THR A 399 -10.35 -9.52 -33.11
N GLY A 400 -10.37 -10.56 -32.30
CA GLY A 400 -10.30 -11.95 -32.70
C GLY A 400 -8.88 -12.47 -32.93
N ASP A 401 -8.73 -13.79 -32.92
CA ASP A 401 -7.44 -14.47 -33.09
C ASP A 401 -6.86 -14.30 -34.51
N ALA A 402 -6.11 -13.21 -34.71
CA ALA A 402 -5.46 -12.87 -35.96
C ALA A 402 -4.12 -12.15 -35.73
N SER A 403 -3.30 -12.07 -36.79
CA SER A 403 -2.04 -11.33 -36.78
C SER A 403 -2.14 -10.04 -37.60
N TRP A 404 -1.79 -8.91 -37.01
CA TRP A 404 -1.83 -7.60 -37.67
C TRP A 404 -0.49 -6.90 -37.65
N VAL A 405 -0.27 -6.05 -38.66
CA VAL A 405 0.92 -5.22 -38.78
C VAL A 405 0.48 -3.80 -39.12
N VAL A 406 0.87 -2.84 -38.30
CA VAL A 406 0.53 -1.41 -38.39
C VAL A 406 1.84 -0.63 -38.44
N ARG A 407 2.15 0.05 -39.57
CA ARG A 407 3.44 0.74 -39.73
C ARG A 407 3.35 2.15 -40.29
N GLY A 408 4.07 3.09 -39.67
CA GLY A 408 4.28 4.43 -40.20
C GLY A 408 3.05 5.35 -40.17
N LEU A 409 2.05 5.05 -39.33
CA LEU A 409 0.79 5.79 -39.26
C LEU A 409 0.86 6.91 -38.23
N ARG A 410 0.22 8.06 -38.50
CA ARG A 410 -0.14 9.03 -37.46
C ARG A 410 -1.65 8.99 -37.23
N CYS A 411 -2.05 8.63 -36.03
CA CYS A 411 -3.43 8.44 -35.61
C CYS A 411 -3.82 9.55 -34.63
N GLU A 412 -4.79 10.36 -35.02
CA GLU A 412 -5.28 11.52 -34.27
C GLU A 412 -6.76 11.31 -33.94
N PHE A 413 -7.04 10.94 -32.70
CA PHE A 413 -8.41 10.86 -32.21
C PHE A 413 -8.90 12.26 -31.79
N LEU A 414 -9.97 12.71 -32.44
CA LEU A 414 -10.61 14.01 -32.22
C LEU A 414 -11.95 13.86 -31.48
N GLY A 415 -12.30 12.62 -31.10
CA GLY A 415 -13.49 12.33 -30.31
C GLY A 415 -13.38 12.85 -28.88
N LYS A 416 -14.52 12.85 -28.19
CA LYS A 416 -14.59 13.37 -26.81
C LYS A 416 -14.08 12.36 -25.78
N ARG A 417 -14.36 11.07 -26.01
CA ARG A 417 -14.04 9.98 -25.09
C ARG A 417 -13.67 8.75 -25.90
N GLY A 418 -12.57 8.10 -25.58
CA GLY A 418 -12.14 6.87 -26.21
C GLY A 418 -10.65 6.67 -26.41
N ASP A 419 -10.27 5.41 -26.66
CA ASP A 419 -8.91 5.01 -26.99
C ASP A 419 -8.60 5.28 -28.47
N VAL A 420 -7.33 5.58 -28.80
CA VAL A 420 -6.93 5.72 -30.22
C VAL A 420 -6.79 4.35 -30.89
N LEU A 421 -6.31 3.34 -30.16
CA LEU A 421 -6.19 1.96 -30.63
C LEU A 421 -6.45 1.00 -29.47
N LEU A 422 -7.36 0.05 -29.69
CA LEU A 422 -7.70 -1.04 -28.77
C LEU A 422 -7.40 -2.39 -29.44
N VAL A 423 -6.76 -3.31 -28.70
CA VAL A 423 -6.53 -4.71 -29.09
C VAL A 423 -6.91 -5.61 -27.92
N ASP A 424 -7.85 -6.53 -28.13
CA ASP A 424 -8.38 -7.44 -27.09
C ASP A 424 -7.84 -8.88 -27.22
N GLU A 425 -7.62 -9.36 -28.43
CA GLU A 425 -7.15 -10.72 -28.75
C GLU A 425 -6.16 -10.68 -29.92
N GLY A 426 -5.42 -11.79 -30.10
CA GLY A 426 -4.52 -11.95 -31.24
C GLY A 426 -3.15 -11.29 -31.08
N ASN A 427 -2.45 -11.11 -32.19
CA ASN A 427 -1.06 -10.64 -32.23
C ASN A 427 -0.94 -9.39 -33.07
N ILE A 428 -0.36 -8.31 -32.53
CA ILE A 428 -0.17 -7.06 -33.28
C ILE A 428 1.28 -6.58 -33.27
N GLN A 429 1.76 -6.14 -34.44
CA GLN A 429 3.01 -5.40 -34.56
C GLN A 429 2.74 -3.95 -34.93
N ILE A 430 3.15 -3.02 -34.07
CA ILE A 430 3.04 -1.58 -34.27
C ILE A 430 4.45 -1.01 -34.38
N ASP A 431 4.80 -0.40 -35.52
CA ASP A 431 6.16 0.08 -35.78
C ASP A 431 6.16 1.50 -36.37
N ARG A 432 6.92 2.41 -35.74
CA ARG A 432 7.10 3.80 -36.17
C ARG A 432 5.78 4.56 -36.38
N CYS A 433 4.85 4.37 -35.46
CA CYS A 433 3.55 5.05 -35.48
C CYS A 433 3.48 6.20 -34.46
N GLU A 434 2.56 7.12 -34.67
CA GLU A 434 2.21 8.18 -33.72
C GLU A 434 0.74 8.06 -33.29
N PHE A 435 0.46 8.17 -31.99
CA PHE A 435 -0.91 8.10 -31.45
C PHE A 435 -1.19 9.26 -30.50
N THR A 436 -2.26 10.00 -30.78
CA THR A 436 -2.64 11.20 -30.03
C THR A 436 -4.14 11.32 -29.86
N GLY A 437 -4.57 11.89 -28.73
CA GLY A 437 -5.95 12.31 -28.50
C GLY A 437 -6.83 11.33 -27.74
N GLY A 438 -6.30 10.20 -27.25
CA GLY A 438 -7.01 9.29 -26.36
C GLY A 438 -7.41 10.00 -25.07
N ARG A 439 -8.73 10.14 -24.82
CA ARG A 439 -9.28 10.85 -23.65
C ARG A 439 -10.39 10.03 -23.01
N GLY A 440 -10.37 9.88 -21.69
CA GLY A 440 -11.37 9.19 -20.90
C GLY A 440 -12.07 10.12 -19.92
N ASP A 441 -12.74 9.54 -18.94
CA ASP A 441 -13.10 10.23 -17.71
C ASP A 441 -12.13 9.85 -16.57
N GLU A 442 -12.26 10.47 -15.39
CA GLU A 442 -11.36 10.19 -14.26
C GLU A 442 -11.40 8.72 -13.81
N MET A 443 -12.52 8.01 -14.04
CA MET A 443 -12.70 6.62 -13.62
C MET A 443 -12.19 5.61 -14.66
N PHE A 444 -12.27 5.97 -15.94
CA PHE A 444 -11.88 5.15 -17.08
C PHE A 444 -11.01 5.98 -18.03
N PRO A 445 -9.72 6.16 -17.71
CA PRO A 445 -8.80 6.90 -18.56
C PRO A 445 -8.58 6.15 -19.87
N ALA A 446 -8.46 6.89 -20.97
CA ALA A 446 -8.22 6.31 -22.28
C ALA A 446 -6.75 6.39 -22.71
N ALA A 447 -6.33 5.44 -23.53
CA ALA A 447 -4.96 5.27 -23.97
C ALA A 447 -4.76 5.66 -25.44
N GLY A 448 -3.53 6.05 -25.76
CA GLY A 448 -3.07 6.08 -27.15
C GLY A 448 -3.00 4.68 -27.76
N ILE A 449 -2.56 3.70 -26.98
CA ILE A 449 -2.54 2.28 -27.35
C ILE A 449 -2.98 1.47 -26.12
N ARG A 450 -4.11 0.76 -26.21
CA ARG A 450 -4.61 -0.16 -25.19
C ARG A 450 -4.52 -1.60 -25.69
N ILE A 451 -3.83 -2.44 -24.94
CA ILE A 451 -3.74 -3.88 -25.12
C ILE A 451 -4.41 -4.53 -23.91
N THR A 452 -5.44 -5.33 -24.15
CA THR A 452 -6.28 -5.97 -23.13
C THR A 452 -6.52 -7.43 -23.48
N GLY A 453 -7.40 -8.11 -22.73
CA GLY A 453 -7.74 -9.52 -22.94
C GLY A 453 -6.51 -10.40 -22.90
N THR A 454 -6.28 -11.12 -23.99
CA THR A 454 -5.15 -12.06 -24.15
C THR A 454 -4.21 -11.66 -25.29
N ALA A 455 -4.28 -10.40 -25.73
CA ALA A 455 -3.49 -9.92 -26.85
C ALA A 455 -1.98 -9.89 -26.56
N ASP A 456 -1.18 -10.24 -27.57
CA ASP A 456 0.28 -10.07 -27.62
C ASP A 456 0.62 -8.91 -28.58
N ALA A 457 1.25 -7.86 -28.04
CA ALA A 457 1.59 -6.67 -28.79
C ALA A 457 3.10 -6.39 -28.82
N THR A 458 3.66 -6.26 -30.02
CA THR A 458 5.00 -5.71 -30.24
C THR A 458 4.90 -4.27 -30.71
N ILE A 459 5.18 -3.31 -29.83
CA ILE A 459 5.11 -1.86 -30.05
C ILE A 459 6.53 -1.30 -30.11
N THR A 460 6.95 -0.79 -31.26
CA THR A 460 8.35 -0.41 -31.52
C THR A 460 8.48 0.98 -32.13
N ASP A 461 9.43 1.76 -31.61
CA ASP A 461 9.82 3.06 -32.17
C ASP A 461 8.63 4.03 -32.39
N CYS A 462 7.59 3.93 -31.56
CA CYS A 462 6.37 4.75 -31.65
C CYS A 462 6.46 6.00 -30.77
N ASN A 463 5.72 7.06 -31.14
CA ASN A 463 5.56 8.27 -30.34
C ASN A 463 4.10 8.43 -29.89
N VAL A 464 3.86 8.33 -28.58
CA VAL A 464 2.52 8.29 -27.99
C VAL A 464 2.37 9.47 -27.03
N GLN A 465 1.55 10.46 -27.41
CA GLN A 465 1.53 11.77 -26.75
C GLN A 465 0.15 12.42 -26.70
N GLY A 466 -0.09 13.25 -25.70
CA GLY A 466 -1.34 13.99 -25.57
C GLY A 466 -2.56 13.10 -25.35
N ASN A 467 -2.36 11.94 -24.72
CA ASN A 467 -3.42 11.01 -24.28
C ASN A 467 -3.53 11.04 -22.75
N ASP A 468 -4.55 10.43 -22.15
CA ASP A 468 -4.55 10.26 -20.69
C ASP A 468 -3.53 9.20 -20.26
N ILE A 469 -3.49 8.08 -20.96
CA ILE A 469 -2.41 7.09 -20.85
C ILE A 469 -1.70 6.95 -22.19
N GLY A 470 -0.37 6.89 -22.21
CA GLY A 470 0.34 6.61 -23.46
C GLY A 470 0.06 5.20 -23.96
N ILE A 471 0.70 4.21 -23.35
CA ILE A 471 0.51 2.78 -23.64
C ILE A 471 -0.06 2.10 -22.40
N LEU A 472 -1.13 1.32 -22.56
CA LEU A 472 -1.77 0.55 -21.49
C LEU A 472 -1.77 -0.93 -21.84
N PHE A 473 -1.21 -1.75 -20.94
CA PHE A 473 -1.39 -3.19 -20.90
C PHE A 473 -2.29 -3.52 -19.70
N GLU A 474 -3.38 -4.24 -19.92
CA GLU A 474 -4.30 -4.64 -18.87
C GLU A 474 -4.77 -6.10 -19.02
N GLU A 475 -5.58 -6.57 -18.08
CA GLU A 475 -6.09 -7.94 -18.03
C GLU A 475 -4.97 -8.99 -18.12
N HIS A 476 -4.96 -9.88 -19.13
CA HIS A 476 -3.97 -10.93 -19.31
C HIS A 476 -3.03 -10.65 -20.49
N SER A 477 -2.94 -9.40 -20.93
CA SER A 477 -2.14 -9.01 -22.09
C SER A 477 -0.63 -9.16 -21.87
N GLU A 478 0.08 -9.40 -22.98
CA GLU A 478 1.53 -9.54 -23.00
C GLU A 478 2.17 -8.82 -24.20
N GLY A 479 3.49 -8.91 -24.29
CA GLY A 479 4.25 -8.46 -25.44
C GLY A 479 5.44 -7.57 -25.10
N LEU A 480 5.86 -6.77 -26.08
CA LEU A 480 7.10 -5.98 -26.07
C LEU A 480 6.81 -4.52 -26.43
N ALA A 481 7.09 -3.60 -25.53
CA ALA A 481 7.23 -2.18 -25.84
C ALA A 481 8.72 -1.81 -25.90
N LEU A 482 9.24 -1.51 -27.10
CA LEU A 482 10.66 -1.23 -27.32
C LEU A 482 10.90 0.15 -27.96
N ARG A 483 11.76 0.96 -27.33
CA ARG A 483 12.19 2.29 -27.83
C ARG A 483 11.04 3.27 -28.14
N ASN A 484 9.91 3.13 -27.46
CA ASN A 484 8.80 4.06 -27.61
C ASN A 484 9.04 5.34 -26.81
N ILE A 485 8.44 6.44 -27.28
CA ILE A 485 8.43 7.73 -26.59
C ILE A 485 7.00 8.01 -26.12
N CYS A 486 6.76 7.93 -24.81
CA CYS A 486 5.49 8.30 -24.19
C CYS A 486 5.65 9.66 -23.50
N ARG A 487 5.09 10.73 -24.07
CA ARG A 487 5.34 12.09 -23.58
C ARG A 487 4.11 12.98 -23.52
N ASN A 488 4.11 13.94 -22.60
CA ASN A 488 3.05 14.95 -22.47
C ASN A 488 1.64 14.32 -22.40
N ASN A 489 1.52 13.16 -21.73
CA ASN A 489 0.22 12.55 -21.46
C ASN A 489 -0.38 13.14 -20.17
N ASN A 490 -1.70 13.29 -20.11
CA ASN A 490 -2.45 13.88 -18.99
C ASN A 490 -2.43 12.99 -17.74
N GLY A 491 -2.05 11.72 -17.87
CA GLY A 491 -1.85 10.77 -16.80
C GLY A 491 -0.47 10.12 -16.89
N HIS A 492 -0.43 8.84 -17.27
CA HIS A 492 0.77 8.00 -17.25
C HIS A 492 1.42 7.83 -18.62
N GLY A 493 2.73 7.62 -18.65
CA GLY A 493 3.43 7.29 -19.90
C GLY A 493 3.13 5.86 -20.38
N ILE A 494 3.44 4.87 -19.54
CA ILE A 494 3.09 3.46 -19.76
C ILE A 494 2.42 2.94 -18.48
N CYS A 495 1.32 2.22 -18.61
CA CYS A 495 0.59 1.60 -17.52
C CYS A 495 0.47 0.09 -17.76
N VAL A 496 0.71 -0.69 -16.71
CA VAL A 496 0.54 -2.15 -16.67
C VAL A 496 -0.33 -2.48 -15.47
N THR A 497 -1.49 -3.10 -15.70
CA THR A 497 -2.51 -3.34 -14.67
C THR A 497 -3.17 -4.70 -14.87
N GLY A 498 -4.10 -5.10 -13.98
CA GLY A 498 -4.67 -6.44 -14.01
C GLY A 498 -3.61 -7.50 -13.73
N ARG A 499 -3.46 -8.47 -14.63
CA ARG A 499 -2.47 -9.56 -14.59
C ARG A 499 -1.48 -9.50 -15.76
N ALA A 500 -1.40 -8.38 -16.46
CA ALA A 500 -0.55 -8.20 -17.62
C ALA A 500 0.95 -8.32 -17.27
N TRP A 501 1.76 -8.80 -18.21
CA TRP A 501 3.20 -9.07 -17.99
C TRP A 501 4.18 -8.64 -19.11
N PRO A 502 4.05 -7.45 -19.70
CA PRO A 502 4.87 -7.05 -20.84
C PRO A 502 6.37 -6.87 -20.51
N THR A 503 7.19 -6.94 -21.55
CA THR A 503 8.57 -6.44 -21.53
C THR A 503 8.60 -4.99 -22.04
N LEU A 504 9.03 -4.07 -21.18
CA LEU A 504 9.23 -2.66 -21.48
C LEU A 504 10.74 -2.39 -21.58
N GLU A 505 11.26 -2.13 -22.78
CA GLU A 505 12.68 -1.95 -23.00
C GLU A 505 13.04 -0.64 -23.73
N GLU A 506 14.03 0.10 -23.22
CA GLU A 506 14.56 1.32 -23.85
C GLU A 506 13.51 2.42 -24.13
N ASN A 507 12.35 2.39 -23.48
CA ASN A 507 11.32 3.41 -23.66
C ASN A 507 11.67 4.70 -22.93
N GLN A 508 11.16 5.82 -23.44
CA GLN A 508 11.30 7.14 -22.83
C GLN A 508 9.93 7.66 -22.39
N CYS A 509 9.71 7.75 -21.09
CA CYS A 509 8.51 8.32 -20.50
C CYS A 509 8.82 9.72 -19.94
N VAL A 510 8.38 10.77 -20.64
CA VAL A 510 8.87 12.15 -20.44
C VAL A 510 7.72 13.13 -20.26
N GLU A 511 7.80 13.99 -19.23
CA GLU A 511 6.85 15.12 -19.06
C GLU A 511 5.37 14.70 -18.96
N ASN A 512 5.09 13.47 -18.50
CA ASN A 512 3.72 13.04 -18.21
C ASN A 512 3.24 13.67 -16.89
N ALA A 513 1.94 13.91 -16.77
CA ALA A 513 1.38 14.57 -15.59
C ALA A 513 1.57 13.76 -14.30
N LEU A 514 1.42 12.43 -14.39
CA LEU A 514 1.57 11.48 -13.28
C LEU A 514 2.88 10.70 -13.39
N CYS A 515 2.84 9.38 -13.50
CA CYS A 515 4.04 8.53 -13.50
C CYS A 515 4.58 8.29 -14.91
N GLY A 516 5.89 8.05 -15.04
CA GLY A 516 6.47 7.58 -16.29
C GLY A 516 5.98 6.18 -16.64
N ILE A 517 6.22 5.22 -15.75
CA ILE A 517 5.73 3.83 -15.87
C ILE A 517 4.96 3.46 -14.58
N VAL A 518 3.87 2.73 -14.72
CA VAL A 518 3.08 2.18 -13.59
C VAL A 518 2.92 0.68 -13.75
N TYR A 519 3.13 -0.05 -12.66
CA TYR A 519 2.67 -1.41 -12.43
C TYR A 519 1.67 -1.40 -11.28
N HIS A 520 0.48 -1.96 -11.51
CA HIS A 520 -0.63 -1.98 -10.56
C HIS A 520 -1.31 -3.36 -10.52
N ASP A 521 -2.24 -3.54 -9.58
CA ASP A 521 -2.95 -4.79 -9.33
C ASP A 521 -2.02 -5.99 -9.13
N ASP A 522 -2.19 -7.07 -9.89
CA ASP A 522 -1.38 -8.29 -9.87
C ASP A 522 -0.36 -8.32 -11.02
N SER A 523 -0.10 -7.18 -11.67
CA SER A 523 0.76 -7.13 -12.86
C SER A 523 2.21 -7.48 -12.58
N SER A 524 2.90 -7.94 -13.61
CA SER A 524 4.33 -8.29 -13.56
C SER A 524 5.04 -7.93 -14.88
N GLY A 525 6.19 -8.52 -15.15
CA GLY A 525 6.97 -8.27 -16.37
C GLY A 525 8.32 -7.60 -16.09
N LEU A 526 8.99 -7.19 -17.17
CA LEU A 526 10.35 -6.64 -17.15
C LEU A 526 10.32 -5.19 -17.64
N ALA A 527 10.79 -4.25 -16.82
CA ALA A 527 11.16 -2.93 -17.29
C ALA A 527 12.68 -2.81 -17.30
N ARG A 528 13.29 -2.73 -18.49
CA ARG A 528 14.74 -2.64 -18.65
C ARG A 528 15.20 -1.41 -19.44
N ARG A 529 16.22 -0.72 -18.93
CA ARG A 529 16.88 0.41 -19.62
C ARG A 529 15.92 1.55 -20.04
N ASN A 530 14.77 1.70 -19.38
CA ASN A 530 13.82 2.78 -19.65
C ASN A 530 14.28 4.09 -18.99
N ILE A 531 13.84 5.22 -19.53
CA ILE A 531 14.13 6.55 -19.01
C ILE A 531 12.82 7.24 -18.62
N CYS A 532 12.63 7.46 -17.31
CA CYS A 532 11.51 8.21 -16.76
C CYS A 532 12.01 9.56 -16.23
N ARG A 533 11.66 10.67 -16.90
CA ARG A 533 12.11 12.02 -16.52
C ARG A 533 10.99 13.07 -16.55
N HIS A 534 11.09 14.03 -15.65
CA HIS A 534 10.16 15.17 -15.57
C HIS A 534 8.68 14.80 -15.37
N ASN A 535 8.41 13.58 -14.91
CA ASN A 535 7.08 13.13 -14.50
C ASN A 535 6.82 13.50 -13.02
N LYS A 536 5.62 13.30 -12.49
CA LYS A 536 5.37 13.33 -11.02
C LYS A 536 6.24 12.30 -10.31
N HIS A 537 6.15 11.04 -10.72
CA HIS A 537 7.00 9.95 -10.27
C HIS A 537 7.64 9.23 -11.47
N GLY A 538 8.82 8.62 -11.28
CA GLY A 538 9.49 7.89 -12.37
C GLY A 538 8.79 6.56 -12.71
N ILE A 539 8.93 5.58 -11.81
CA ILE A 539 8.27 4.27 -11.90
C ILE A 539 7.47 4.05 -10.61
N TRP A 540 6.22 3.61 -10.74
CA TRP A 540 5.35 3.30 -9.60
C TRP A 540 4.95 1.82 -9.62
N VAL A 541 5.09 1.14 -8.48
CA VAL A 541 4.68 -0.25 -8.28
C VAL A 541 3.73 -0.29 -7.09
N GLY A 542 2.45 -0.58 -7.35
CA GLY A 542 1.38 -0.57 -6.36
C GLY A 542 0.66 -1.90 -6.22
N HIS A 543 -0.32 -1.95 -5.32
CA HIS A 543 -1.14 -3.14 -5.05
C HIS A 543 -0.28 -4.38 -4.78
N GLN A 544 -0.40 -5.46 -5.56
CA GLN A 544 0.36 -6.69 -5.40
C GLN A 544 1.40 -6.90 -6.50
N ALA A 545 1.63 -5.89 -7.35
CA ALA A 545 2.45 -6.01 -8.54
C ALA A 545 3.90 -6.41 -8.24
N ARG A 546 4.51 -7.17 -9.14
CA ARG A 546 5.83 -7.82 -8.94
C ARG A 546 6.77 -7.69 -10.14
N PRO A 547 7.04 -6.49 -10.67
CA PRO A 547 7.90 -6.32 -11.83
C PRO A 547 9.38 -6.53 -11.49
N THR A 548 10.17 -6.84 -12.51
CA THR A 548 11.64 -6.69 -12.49
C THR A 548 12.00 -5.36 -13.14
N LEU A 549 12.62 -4.46 -12.36
CA LEU A 549 13.12 -3.17 -12.82
C LEU A 549 14.65 -3.26 -12.93
N GLU A 550 15.18 -3.23 -14.15
CA GLU A 550 16.63 -3.35 -14.40
C GLU A 550 17.19 -2.16 -15.18
N GLU A 551 18.25 -1.53 -14.66
CA GLU A 551 19.01 -0.49 -15.37
C GLU A 551 18.19 0.73 -15.84
N ASN A 552 17.02 0.97 -15.23
CA ASN A 552 16.18 2.11 -15.56
C ASN A 552 16.75 3.40 -14.96
N LYS A 553 16.43 4.53 -15.59
CA LYS A 553 16.86 5.87 -15.17
C LYS A 553 15.64 6.71 -14.81
N CYS A 554 15.43 6.92 -13.51
CA CYS A 554 14.40 7.83 -12.97
C CYS A 554 15.05 9.16 -12.56
N VAL A 555 14.98 10.16 -13.44
CA VAL A 555 15.82 11.36 -13.35
C VAL A 555 14.98 12.64 -13.36
N LYS A 556 15.24 13.56 -12.42
CA LYS A 556 14.58 14.88 -12.35
C LYS A 556 13.04 14.83 -12.32
N ASN A 557 12.47 13.80 -11.69
CA ASN A 557 11.02 13.76 -11.47
C ASN A 557 10.61 14.74 -10.36
N ARG A 558 9.36 15.23 -10.43
CA ARG A 558 8.81 16.26 -9.53
C ARG A 558 8.63 15.76 -8.09
N MET A 559 8.64 14.45 -7.86
CA MET A 559 8.59 13.84 -6.53
C MET A 559 9.61 12.70 -6.41
N ILE A 560 9.23 11.46 -6.71
CA ILE A 560 10.01 10.25 -6.37
C ILE A 560 10.50 9.55 -7.65
N GLY A 561 11.69 8.96 -7.59
CA GLY A 561 12.24 8.16 -8.69
C GLY A 561 11.52 6.83 -8.91
N VAL A 562 11.59 5.92 -7.95
CA VAL A 562 10.88 4.63 -7.95
C VAL A 562 10.06 4.49 -6.67
N VAL A 563 8.83 4.01 -6.78
CA VAL A 563 7.89 3.84 -5.66
C VAL A 563 7.44 2.38 -5.58
N TYR A 564 7.51 1.79 -4.39
CA TYR A 564 6.87 0.53 -4.01
C TYR A 564 5.90 0.78 -2.85
N VAL A 565 4.61 0.50 -3.07
CA VAL A 565 3.52 0.65 -2.09
C VAL A 565 2.55 -0.53 -2.15
N GLY A 566 1.53 -0.58 -1.29
CA GLY A 566 0.64 -1.73 -1.13
C GLY A 566 1.38 -2.94 -0.56
N HIS A 567 1.14 -4.09 -1.18
CA HIS A 567 1.82 -5.36 -0.96
C HIS A 567 2.81 -5.68 -2.10
N SER A 568 3.23 -4.66 -2.86
CA SER A 568 4.08 -4.85 -4.02
C SER A 568 5.43 -5.48 -3.66
N SER A 569 5.99 -6.20 -4.61
CA SER A 569 7.31 -6.84 -4.46
C SER A 569 8.04 -6.85 -5.82
N GLY A 570 9.01 -7.74 -6.00
CA GLY A 570 9.83 -7.81 -7.21
C GLY A 570 11.26 -7.29 -6.98
N LEU A 571 12.00 -7.18 -8.07
CA LEU A 571 13.43 -6.86 -8.07
C LEU A 571 13.66 -5.49 -8.69
N ALA A 572 14.33 -4.58 -7.98
CA ALA A 572 14.93 -3.39 -8.58
C ALA A 572 16.45 -3.54 -8.55
N ARG A 573 17.06 -3.74 -9.72
CA ARG A 573 18.52 -3.92 -9.87
C ARG A 573 19.16 -2.86 -10.76
N ARG A 574 20.28 -2.29 -10.31
CA ARG A 574 21.11 -1.34 -11.09
C ARG A 574 20.37 -0.11 -11.63
N ASN A 575 19.25 0.28 -11.02
CA ASN A 575 18.50 1.46 -11.44
C ASN A 575 19.20 2.74 -10.93
N ILE A 576 19.05 3.82 -11.68
CA ILE A 576 19.59 5.13 -11.34
C ILE A 576 18.42 6.07 -11.00
N CYS A 577 18.34 6.47 -9.73
CA CYS A 577 17.39 7.48 -9.26
C CYS A 577 18.15 8.76 -8.91
N GLN A 578 18.09 9.76 -9.79
CA GLN A 578 18.96 10.93 -9.69
C GLN A 578 18.22 12.27 -9.80
N LYS A 579 18.60 13.24 -8.94
CA LYS A 579 18.10 14.62 -8.99
C LYS A 579 16.56 14.72 -8.91
N ASN A 580 15.89 13.74 -8.31
CA ASN A 580 14.46 13.84 -8.04
C ASN A 580 14.21 14.87 -6.92
N ARG A 581 13.07 15.56 -6.96
CA ARG A 581 12.74 16.64 -6.00
C ARG A 581 12.50 16.12 -4.58
N GLN A 582 12.21 14.84 -4.42
CA GLN A 582 12.08 14.19 -3.12
C GLN A 582 13.05 13.01 -3.01
N ILE A 583 12.52 11.79 -3.11
CA ILE A 583 13.20 10.54 -2.76
C ILE A 583 13.70 9.84 -4.03
N GLY A 584 14.83 9.15 -3.95
CA GLY A 584 15.29 8.27 -5.03
C GLY A 584 14.38 7.05 -5.18
N ILE A 585 14.41 6.14 -4.19
CA ILE A 585 13.53 4.97 -4.11
C ILE A 585 12.72 5.04 -2.81
N TYR A 586 11.41 4.88 -2.89
CA TYR A 586 10.51 4.80 -1.74
C TYR A 586 9.91 3.40 -1.63
N VAL A 587 9.91 2.84 -0.42
CA VAL A 587 9.26 1.58 -0.07
C VAL A 587 8.36 1.85 1.12
N GLY A 588 7.04 1.72 0.96
CA GLY A 588 6.07 2.04 2.01
C GLY A 588 5.02 0.95 2.21
N GLU A 589 4.10 1.22 3.13
CA GLU A 589 2.97 0.34 3.44
C GLU A 589 3.44 -1.07 3.81
N TYR A 590 3.11 -2.11 3.05
CA TYR A 590 3.52 -3.50 3.29
C TYR A 590 4.48 -4.03 2.23
N ALA A 591 5.04 -3.15 1.40
CA ALA A 591 5.84 -3.56 0.25
C ALA A 591 7.11 -4.32 0.65
N ARG A 592 7.48 -5.30 -0.18
CA ARG A 592 8.61 -6.22 0.06
C ARG A 592 9.53 -6.41 -1.15
N PRO A 593 10.09 -5.33 -1.73
CA PRO A 593 10.99 -5.46 -2.88
C PRO A 593 12.40 -5.90 -2.45
N THR A 594 13.13 -6.47 -3.41
CA THR A 594 14.58 -6.60 -3.36
C THR A 594 15.22 -5.45 -4.13
N LEU A 595 16.04 -4.65 -3.46
CA LEU A 595 16.77 -3.51 -4.02
C LEU A 595 18.26 -3.85 -4.09
N GLU A 596 18.82 -4.00 -5.28
CA GLU A 596 20.20 -4.44 -5.51
C GLU A 596 20.98 -3.49 -6.43
N GLU A 597 22.19 -3.11 -6.03
CA GLU A 597 23.12 -2.31 -6.87
C GLU A 597 22.54 -0.97 -7.39
N ASN A 598 21.45 -0.44 -6.82
CA ASN A 598 20.83 0.79 -7.29
C ASN A 598 21.63 2.02 -6.87
N ARG A 599 21.56 3.09 -7.66
CA ARG A 599 22.25 4.36 -7.41
C ARG A 599 21.25 5.47 -7.17
N CYS A 600 21.14 5.92 -5.92
CA CYS A 600 20.30 7.04 -5.52
C CYS A 600 21.16 8.28 -5.25
N VAL A 601 21.23 9.19 -6.22
CA VAL A 601 22.27 10.24 -6.26
C VAL A 601 21.66 11.64 -6.38
N GLU A 602 22.14 12.58 -5.57
CA GLU A 602 21.78 14.00 -5.68
C GLU A 602 20.26 14.28 -5.61
N ASN A 603 19.48 13.41 -4.94
CA ASN A 603 18.07 13.66 -4.71
C ASN A 603 17.90 14.77 -3.66
N GLN A 604 16.86 15.59 -3.81
CA GLN A 604 16.64 16.75 -2.96
C GLN A 604 16.07 16.38 -1.59
N MET A 605 15.81 15.11 -1.29
CA MET A 605 15.55 14.61 0.06
C MET A 605 16.43 13.40 0.41
N VAL A 606 15.90 12.19 0.28
CA VAL A 606 16.54 10.94 0.72
C VAL A 606 16.96 10.10 -0.49
N GLY A 607 18.02 9.31 -0.36
CA GLY A 607 18.38 8.31 -1.37
C GLY A 607 17.34 7.19 -1.47
N ILE A 608 17.28 6.32 -0.47
CA ILE A 608 16.27 5.24 -0.34
C ILE A 608 15.52 5.43 0.98
N ALA A 609 14.19 5.33 0.96
CA ALA A 609 13.37 5.48 2.16
C ALA A 609 12.42 4.30 2.36
N HIS A 610 12.33 3.84 3.62
CA HIS A 610 11.48 2.74 4.07
C HIS A 610 10.49 3.25 5.12
N PHE A 611 9.19 3.01 4.90
CA PHE A 611 8.07 3.48 5.74
C PHE A 611 7.02 2.38 5.95
N GLY A 612 6.01 2.67 6.77
CA GLY A 612 4.94 1.73 7.10
C GLY A 612 5.44 0.48 7.80
N PHE A 613 4.95 -0.68 7.37
CA PHE A 613 5.35 -2.03 7.79
C PHE A 613 6.16 -2.74 6.70
N SER A 614 6.96 -2.00 5.93
CA SER A 614 7.69 -2.56 4.80
C SER A 614 8.85 -3.48 5.22
N PHE A 615 9.07 -4.54 4.44
CA PHE A 615 10.13 -5.53 4.65
C PHE A 615 10.92 -5.74 3.36
N SER A 616 11.98 -4.97 3.16
CA SER A 616 12.81 -5.06 1.94
C SER A 616 14.16 -5.71 2.18
N GLN A 617 14.67 -6.38 1.15
CA GLN A 617 16.08 -6.78 1.07
C GLN A 617 16.83 -5.71 0.27
N THR A 618 17.60 -4.87 0.94
CA THR A 618 18.29 -3.73 0.32
C THR A 618 19.79 -3.94 0.41
N ARG A 619 20.41 -4.35 -0.70
CA ARG A 619 21.83 -4.72 -0.73
C ARG A 619 22.65 -4.01 -1.80
N GLU A 620 23.90 -3.70 -1.49
CA GLU A 620 24.89 -3.16 -2.43
C GLU A 620 24.48 -1.84 -3.12
N ASN A 621 23.51 -1.10 -2.56
CA ASN A 621 23.05 0.16 -3.13
C ASN A 621 23.98 1.32 -2.78
N ILE A 622 24.04 2.33 -3.63
CA ILE A 622 24.82 3.55 -3.44
C ILE A 622 23.88 4.73 -3.25
N CYS A 623 23.85 5.30 -2.05
CA CYS A 623 23.11 6.53 -1.73
C CYS A 623 24.10 7.68 -1.51
N ARG A 624 24.21 8.60 -2.47
CA ARG A 624 25.27 9.61 -2.48
C ARG A 624 24.78 11.03 -2.72
N LYS A 625 25.33 11.99 -1.97
CA LYS A 625 25.09 13.45 -2.17
C LYS A 625 23.61 13.84 -2.10
N ASN A 626 22.78 13.09 -1.39
CA ASN A 626 21.38 13.46 -1.17
C ASN A 626 21.28 14.61 -0.14
N ARG A 627 20.23 15.43 -0.22
CA ARG A 627 20.07 16.62 0.65
C ARG A 627 19.85 16.28 2.13
N TYR A 628 19.29 15.10 2.41
CA TYR A 628 19.11 14.59 3.75
C TYR A 628 19.91 13.30 3.93
N TYR A 629 19.24 12.18 4.12
CA TYR A 629 19.85 10.90 4.46
C TYR A 629 20.18 10.09 3.21
N GLY A 630 21.17 9.20 3.32
CA GLY A 630 21.42 8.19 2.30
C GLY A 630 20.29 7.15 2.27
N ILE A 631 20.10 6.46 3.40
CA ILE A 631 18.95 5.58 3.64
C ILE A 631 18.18 6.09 4.86
N TYR A 632 16.85 6.12 4.78
CA TYR A 632 15.95 6.52 5.87
C TYR A 632 14.97 5.39 6.15
N VAL A 633 14.77 5.05 7.42
CA VAL A 633 13.85 4.02 7.89
C VAL A 633 13.01 4.61 9.00
N ASP A 634 11.69 4.49 8.91
CA ASP A 634 10.74 5.13 9.83
C ASP A 634 9.48 4.28 10.01
N ASP A 635 8.51 4.78 10.77
CA ASP A 635 7.28 4.10 11.17
C ASP A 635 7.58 2.76 11.84
N TYR A 636 7.21 1.64 11.21
CA TYR A 636 7.44 0.27 11.69
C TYR A 636 8.28 -0.53 10.68
N ALA A 637 8.96 0.14 9.74
CA ALA A 637 9.67 -0.53 8.67
C ALA A 637 10.85 -1.36 9.22
N GLN A 638 11.06 -2.54 8.64
CA GLN A 638 12.08 -3.50 9.12
C GLN A 638 12.95 -4.02 7.96
N PRO A 639 13.68 -3.15 7.24
CA PRO A 639 14.50 -3.58 6.13
C PRO A 639 15.75 -4.35 6.59
N THR A 640 16.23 -5.23 5.72
CA THR A 640 17.60 -5.76 5.79
C THR A 640 18.49 -4.91 4.88
N LEU A 641 19.38 -4.13 5.47
CA LEU A 641 20.35 -3.28 4.80
C LEU A 641 21.72 -3.93 4.83
N GLU A 642 22.19 -4.44 3.68
CA GLU A 642 23.46 -5.16 3.59
C GLU A 642 24.42 -4.53 2.56
N GLU A 643 25.68 -4.28 2.94
CA GLU A 643 26.73 -3.81 2.01
C GLU A 643 26.41 -2.50 1.24
N ASN A 644 25.47 -1.71 1.72
CA ASN A 644 25.12 -0.43 1.10
C ASN A 644 26.17 0.64 1.41
N ARG A 645 26.33 1.59 0.49
CA ARG A 645 27.26 2.71 0.59
C ARG A 645 26.49 4.03 0.68
N CYS A 646 26.46 4.63 1.87
CA CYS A 646 25.87 5.94 2.12
C CYS A 646 26.97 7.00 2.25
N VAL A 647 27.19 7.77 1.18
CA VAL A 647 28.39 8.59 1.00
C VAL A 647 28.07 10.06 0.77
N GLU A 648 28.75 10.97 1.47
CA GLU A 648 28.67 12.42 1.20
C GLU A 648 27.26 13.01 1.23
N ASN A 649 26.34 12.44 2.02
CA ASN A 649 25.00 12.98 2.19
C ASN A 649 25.02 14.21 3.11
N ARG A 650 24.09 15.14 2.91
CA ARG A 650 24.06 16.41 3.65
C ARG A 650 23.51 16.28 5.08
N ARG A 651 22.91 15.15 5.46
CA ARG A 651 22.69 14.73 6.85
C ARG A 651 23.49 13.45 7.15
N SER A 652 22.87 12.43 7.73
CA SER A 652 23.51 11.17 8.10
C SER A 652 23.55 10.19 6.93
N GLY A 653 24.45 9.21 6.99
CA GLY A 653 24.48 8.11 6.01
C GLY A 653 23.20 7.29 6.05
N MET A 654 22.87 6.74 7.22
CA MET A 654 21.62 6.04 7.50
C MET A 654 20.90 6.67 8.69
N ALA A 655 19.58 6.57 8.71
CA ALA A 655 18.73 7.10 9.77
C ALA A 655 17.57 6.15 10.06
N TYR A 656 17.34 5.85 11.33
CA TYR A 656 16.25 5.04 11.88
C TYR A 656 15.41 5.87 12.85
N PHE A 657 14.11 5.98 12.60
CA PHE A 657 13.14 6.82 13.34
C PHE A 657 11.86 6.03 13.66
N GLY A 658 10.91 6.64 14.37
CA GLY A 658 9.64 6.01 14.73
C GLY A 658 9.84 4.79 15.61
N HIS A 659 9.16 3.70 15.26
CA HIS A 659 9.31 2.36 15.83
C HIS A 659 10.09 1.42 14.88
N SER A 660 10.87 1.97 13.96
CA SER A 660 11.55 1.18 12.93
C SER A 660 12.60 0.24 13.54
N SER A 661 12.81 -0.88 12.84
CA SER A 661 13.76 -1.91 13.24
C SER A 661 14.51 -2.47 12.03
N GLY A 662 14.89 -3.74 12.06
CA GLY A 662 15.63 -4.41 10.99
C GLY A 662 17.13 -4.48 11.27
N ARG A 663 17.87 -4.87 10.23
CA ARG A 663 19.31 -5.17 10.32
C ARG A 663 20.08 -4.28 9.36
N ALA A 664 21.05 -3.54 9.87
CA ALA A 664 22.10 -2.91 9.09
C ALA A 664 23.40 -3.68 9.28
N GLU A 665 23.84 -4.40 8.25
CA GLU A 665 25.08 -5.17 8.27
C GLU A 665 26.06 -4.79 7.16
N ARG A 666 27.36 -4.73 7.50
CA ARG A 666 28.46 -4.55 6.52
C ARG A 666 28.33 -3.29 5.64
N ASN A 667 27.53 -2.31 6.06
CA ASN A 667 27.34 -1.08 5.30
C ASN A 667 28.50 -0.10 5.52
N ILE A 668 28.69 0.82 4.57
CA ILE A 668 29.69 1.89 4.64
C ILE A 668 28.98 3.24 4.66
N CYS A 669 29.07 3.95 5.79
CA CYS A 669 28.59 5.32 5.94
C CYS A 669 29.78 6.28 6.04
N ARG A 670 30.06 7.03 4.97
CA ARG A 670 31.29 7.83 4.87
C ARG A 670 31.09 9.27 4.42
N GLY A 671 31.80 10.19 5.05
CA GLY A 671 31.88 11.58 4.56
C GLY A 671 30.56 12.35 4.67
N ASN A 672 29.62 11.88 5.49
CA ASN A 672 28.33 12.52 5.66
C ASN A 672 28.47 13.75 6.56
N ASN A 673 27.62 14.76 6.35
CA ASN A 673 27.69 16.03 7.09
C ASN A 673 27.23 15.90 8.55
N TYR A 674 26.52 14.84 8.90
CA TYR A 674 26.12 14.54 10.27
C TYR A 674 26.80 13.24 10.70
N HIS A 675 26.02 12.19 10.99
CA HIS A 675 26.51 10.93 11.52
C HIS A 675 26.72 9.89 10.41
N GLY A 676 27.42 8.81 10.72
CA GLY A 676 27.40 7.62 9.87
C GLY A 676 26.01 6.97 9.90
N ILE A 677 25.56 6.57 11.09
CA ILE A 677 24.23 6.00 11.36
C ILE A 677 23.59 6.79 12.49
N TYR A 678 22.32 7.16 12.34
CA TYR A 678 21.55 7.87 13.34
C TYR A 678 20.31 7.04 13.71
N VAL A 679 20.05 6.86 14.99
CA VAL A 679 18.91 6.13 15.53
C VAL A 679 18.26 7.04 16.56
N ASP A 680 16.98 7.32 16.39
CA ASP A 680 16.24 8.27 17.24
C ASP A 680 14.84 7.72 17.56
N GLN A 681 14.08 8.43 18.39
CA GLN A 681 12.73 8.10 18.81
C GLN A 681 12.67 6.72 19.46
N GLN A 682 11.81 5.80 19.02
CA GLN A 682 11.68 4.44 19.56
C GLN A 682 12.33 3.38 18.66
N ALA A 683 13.18 3.77 17.71
CA ALA A 683 13.77 2.84 16.77
C ALA A 683 14.74 1.88 17.48
N ASN A 684 14.79 0.62 17.02
CA ASN A 684 15.55 -0.44 17.69
C ASN A 684 16.35 -1.37 16.74
N PRO A 685 17.12 -0.84 15.78
CA PRO A 685 17.80 -1.65 14.78
C PRO A 685 18.94 -2.52 15.35
N THR A 686 19.25 -3.60 14.63
CA THR A 686 20.52 -4.32 14.77
C THR A 686 21.54 -3.75 13.81
N VAL A 687 22.53 -3.04 14.34
CA VAL A 687 23.62 -2.38 13.61
C VAL A 687 24.91 -3.17 13.83
N GLU A 688 25.31 -3.98 12.85
CA GLU A 688 26.47 -4.85 12.97
C GLU A 688 27.51 -4.74 11.84
N ARG A 689 28.80 -4.78 12.18
CA ARG A 689 29.89 -4.82 11.19
C ARG A 689 29.91 -3.65 10.19
N ASN A 690 29.29 -2.52 10.52
CA ASN A 690 29.25 -1.35 9.65
C ASN A 690 30.52 -0.50 9.81
N LYS A 691 30.89 0.23 8.75
CA LYS A 691 32.02 1.16 8.73
C LYS A 691 31.50 2.61 8.67
N CYS A 692 31.58 3.34 9.77
CA CYS A 692 31.21 4.75 9.86
C CYS A 692 32.47 5.63 9.87
N LEU A 693 32.81 6.22 8.72
CA LEU A 693 34.14 6.80 8.49
C LEU A 693 34.08 8.27 8.06
N ASN A 694 34.92 9.13 8.62
CA ASN A 694 35.08 10.52 8.16
C ASN A 694 33.77 11.33 8.13
N ASN A 695 32.80 11.06 9.01
CA ASN A 695 31.58 11.85 9.13
C ASN A 695 31.84 13.09 9.99
N LYS A 696 31.13 14.18 9.72
CA LYS A 696 31.39 15.47 10.40
C LYS A 696 30.85 15.54 11.83
N LEU A 697 30.09 14.56 12.30
CA LEU A 697 29.69 14.40 13.70
C LEU A 697 30.20 13.05 14.25
N PHE A 698 29.32 12.21 14.79
CA PHE A 698 29.64 10.88 15.35
C PHE A 698 29.62 9.76 14.30
N GLY A 699 30.23 8.61 14.61
CA GLY A 699 30.08 7.42 13.78
C GLY A 699 28.65 6.87 13.81
N ILE A 700 28.17 6.50 15.00
CA ILE A 700 26.80 6.07 15.28
C ILE A 700 26.23 6.95 16.39
N PHE A 701 24.99 7.42 16.25
CA PHE A 701 24.33 8.26 17.24
C PHE A 701 22.97 7.67 17.61
N TYR A 702 22.76 7.37 18.89
CA TYR A 702 21.49 6.97 19.48
C TYR A 702 20.91 8.13 20.30
N GLU A 703 19.68 8.53 19.97
CA GLU A 703 18.91 9.61 20.61
C GLU A 703 17.49 9.13 20.96
N GLY A 704 16.74 9.93 21.72
CA GLY A 704 15.39 9.55 22.16
C GLY A 704 15.36 8.27 22.99
N GLU A 705 14.24 7.56 22.95
CA GLU A 705 14.04 6.25 23.61
C GLU A 705 14.62 5.07 22.79
N SER A 706 15.58 5.35 21.89
CA SER A 706 16.06 4.36 20.93
C SER A 706 16.88 3.26 21.60
N SER A 707 16.84 2.08 20.99
CA SER A 707 17.46 0.87 21.55
C SER A 707 18.04 -0.02 20.43
N GLY A 708 18.09 -1.34 20.65
CA GLY A 708 18.63 -2.29 19.69
C GLY A 708 20.06 -2.70 20.01
N VAL A 709 20.82 -3.07 18.98
CA VAL A 709 22.17 -3.65 19.14
C VAL A 709 23.15 -2.92 18.24
N ALA A 710 24.29 -2.49 18.80
CA ALA A 710 25.42 -2.01 18.01
C ALA A 710 26.65 -2.88 18.30
N LYS A 711 27.03 -3.76 17.36
CA LYS A 711 28.17 -4.67 17.57
C LYS A 711 29.14 -4.76 16.39
N TRP A 712 30.43 -4.93 16.69
CA TRP A 712 31.47 -5.12 15.67
C TRP A 712 31.59 -3.99 14.62
N ASN A 713 31.08 -2.80 14.92
CA ASN A 713 31.15 -1.66 14.02
C ASN A 713 32.52 -0.98 14.12
N VAL A 714 32.97 -0.40 13.01
CA VAL A 714 34.20 0.39 12.92
C VAL A 714 33.83 1.86 12.74
N CYS A 715 34.11 2.70 13.73
CA CYS A 715 33.79 4.13 13.71
C CYS A 715 35.06 4.96 13.85
N LYS A 716 35.66 5.38 12.72
CA LYS A 716 36.99 6.03 12.70
C LYS A 716 36.99 7.34 11.93
N LYS A 717 37.86 8.26 12.34
CA LYS A 717 38.11 9.57 11.72
C LYS A 717 36.85 10.45 11.63
N ASN A 718 35.83 10.18 12.44
CA ASN A 718 34.69 11.08 12.57
C ASN A 718 35.11 12.31 13.40
N LYS A 719 34.41 13.43 13.27
CA LYS A 719 34.78 14.65 14.02
C LYS A 719 34.68 14.45 15.54
N PHE A 720 33.69 13.68 15.96
CA PHE A 720 33.45 13.31 17.35
C PHE A 720 33.52 11.77 17.51
N ASP A 721 33.19 11.28 18.70
CA ASP A 721 33.32 9.87 19.12
C ASP A 721 32.71 8.84 18.15
N GLY A 722 33.11 7.58 18.36
CA GLY A 722 32.65 6.45 17.58
C GLY A 722 31.15 6.22 17.68
N ILE A 723 30.65 5.96 18.90
CA ILE A 723 29.21 5.75 19.18
C ILE A 723 28.81 6.67 20.33
N TYR A 724 27.81 7.52 20.10
CA TYR A 724 27.18 8.34 21.14
C TYR A 724 25.80 7.77 21.49
N VAL A 725 25.45 7.80 22.78
CA VAL A 725 24.15 7.37 23.32
C VAL A 725 23.62 8.48 24.24
N SER A 726 22.43 9.00 23.96
CA SER A 726 21.75 10.01 24.80
C SER A 726 21.25 9.41 26.12
N GLU A 727 20.86 10.26 27.08
CA GLU A 727 20.37 9.82 28.40
C GLU A 727 19.13 8.92 28.36
N GLN A 728 18.32 9.03 27.30
CA GLN A 728 17.08 8.26 27.13
C GLN A 728 17.27 6.98 26.31
N ALA A 729 18.39 6.87 25.59
CA ALA A 729 18.67 5.75 24.70
C ALA A 729 19.39 4.62 25.45
N TRP A 730 19.15 3.38 25.04
CA TRP A 730 19.67 2.19 25.74
C TRP A 730 20.08 1.04 24.79
N PRO A 731 20.89 1.28 23.75
CA PRO A 731 21.36 0.22 22.86
C PRO A 731 22.35 -0.73 23.57
N LEU A 732 22.30 -2.01 23.21
CA LEU A 732 23.33 -2.97 23.59
C LEU A 732 24.57 -2.78 22.71
N THR A 733 25.63 -2.20 23.27
CA THR A 733 26.89 -2.00 22.55
C THR A 733 27.91 -3.09 22.88
N ARG A 734 28.49 -3.74 21.86
CA ARG A 734 29.50 -4.82 22.06
C ARG A 734 30.59 -4.81 21.00
N CYS A 735 31.85 -4.92 21.41
CA CYS A 735 32.99 -5.18 20.52
C CYS A 735 33.10 -4.21 19.32
N ASN A 736 32.80 -2.92 19.51
CA ASN A 736 32.97 -1.90 18.45
C ASN A 736 34.40 -1.33 18.49
N ASP A 737 34.96 -1.00 17.32
CA ASP A 737 36.31 -0.44 17.14
C ASP A 737 36.20 1.05 16.76
N PHE A 738 36.86 1.92 17.53
CA PHE A 738 36.83 3.37 17.36
C PHE A 738 38.17 3.99 17.75
N ASP A 739 38.46 5.20 17.24
CA ASP A 739 39.69 5.91 17.59
C ASP A 739 39.69 6.25 19.11
N ALA A 740 40.87 6.16 19.75
CA ALA A 740 41.14 6.11 21.21
C ALA A 740 40.38 7.13 22.13
N PRO A 741 40.29 6.88 23.46
CA PRO A 741 39.12 7.19 24.28
C PRO A 741 39.12 8.61 24.84
N TRP A 742 38.05 9.35 24.58
CA TRP A 742 37.63 10.45 25.44
C TRP A 742 36.31 9.99 26.08
N TRP A 743 36.44 9.64 27.36
CA TRP A 743 35.44 9.21 28.35
C TRP A 743 33.96 9.59 28.11
N LEU A 744 33.06 8.63 28.36
CA LEU A 744 31.61 8.79 28.60
C LEU A 744 31.30 10.08 29.39
N SER A 745 30.81 11.11 28.70
CA SER A 745 30.39 12.35 29.35
C SER A 745 28.97 12.22 29.91
N ASN A 746 28.90 11.79 31.16
CA ASN A 746 27.99 12.23 32.24
C ASN A 746 27.61 11.06 33.14
N ASP A 747 28.48 10.69 34.08
CA ASP A 747 27.98 10.35 35.41
C ASP A 747 29.07 10.42 36.49
N ARG A 748 28.78 11.11 37.60
CA ARG A 748 29.69 11.25 38.76
C ARG A 748 29.80 9.94 39.54
N VAL A 749 28.82 9.04 39.38
CA VAL A 749 28.71 7.73 40.05
C VAL A 749 29.82 6.75 39.62
N ILE A 750 30.38 6.91 38.42
CA ILE A 750 31.41 6.01 37.86
C ILE A 750 32.77 6.17 38.55
N ARG A 751 33.07 7.33 39.18
CA ARG A 751 34.39 7.61 39.79
C ARG A 751 34.68 6.82 41.05
N ASP A 752 33.66 6.44 41.83
CA ASP A 752 33.89 5.79 43.12
C ASP A 752 33.87 4.26 43.03
N GLN A 753 33.18 3.67 42.03
CA GLN A 753 33.18 2.22 41.83
C GLN A 753 34.45 1.71 41.11
N LEU A 754 35.14 2.55 40.32
CA LEU A 754 36.36 2.15 39.60
C LEU A 754 37.65 2.29 40.42
N LYS A 755 37.62 2.92 41.61
CA LYS A 755 38.78 2.92 42.52
C LYS A 755 39.03 1.55 43.19
N GLY A 756 38.06 0.63 43.13
CA GLY A 756 38.17 -0.71 43.72
C GLY A 756 38.54 -1.84 42.75
N ALA A 757 38.49 -1.63 41.43
CA ALA A 757 38.53 -2.71 40.44
C ALA A 757 39.80 -2.75 39.56
N ASN A 758 40.86 -2.01 39.93
CA ASN A 758 42.05 -1.89 39.08
C ASN A 758 43.24 -2.67 39.66
N ARG A 759 43.24 -4.00 39.45
CA ARG A 759 44.49 -4.79 39.42
C ARG A 759 44.45 -6.10 38.62
N GLU A 760 43.29 -6.65 38.27
CA GLU A 760 43.22 -7.89 37.50
C GLU A 760 42.02 -7.91 36.55
N ASN A 761 42.18 -7.42 35.31
CA ASN A 761 41.47 -7.93 34.12
C ASN A 761 41.88 -7.14 32.87
N ARG A 762 43.08 -7.43 32.37
CA ARG A 762 43.35 -7.35 30.94
C ARG A 762 42.91 -8.68 30.35
N SER A 763 41.97 -8.64 29.40
CA SER A 763 41.32 -9.77 28.71
C SER A 763 39.99 -10.22 29.31
N LYS A 764 39.01 -10.38 28.40
CA LYS A 764 37.65 -10.95 28.53
C LYS A 764 36.55 -10.01 29.02
N ASN A 765 35.48 -10.00 28.21
CA ASN A 765 34.08 -9.67 28.50
C ASN A 765 33.77 -8.43 29.34
N ASN A 766 33.37 -7.33 28.69
CA ASN A 766 32.63 -6.26 29.37
C ASN A 766 31.25 -6.08 28.73
N SER A 767 30.24 -6.72 29.35
CA SER A 767 28.85 -6.27 29.35
C SER A 767 28.67 -5.27 30.48
N VAL A 768 28.07 -4.11 30.21
CA VAL A 768 27.57 -3.22 31.26
C VAL A 768 26.13 -2.84 30.93
N THR A 769 25.22 -3.20 31.81
CA THR A 769 23.82 -2.74 31.84
C THR A 769 23.59 -2.19 33.24
N LEU A 770 23.20 -0.92 33.39
CA LEU A 770 22.70 -0.39 34.65
C LEU A 770 21.66 0.70 34.40
N GLY A 771 20.57 0.65 35.17
CA GLY A 771 19.56 1.69 35.28
C GLY A 771 19.54 2.32 36.68
N GLY A 772 18.92 3.49 36.78
CA GLY A 772 18.41 4.03 38.05
C GLY A 772 19.03 5.35 38.55
N LYS A 773 18.35 6.46 38.19
CA LYS A 773 17.93 7.61 39.02
C LYS A 773 18.95 8.69 39.52
N VAL A 774 18.51 9.93 39.21
CA VAL A 774 18.49 11.23 39.94
C VAL A 774 19.50 12.35 39.62
N VAL A 775 18.88 13.55 39.49
CA VAL A 775 19.30 14.95 39.75
C VAL A 775 19.96 15.74 38.62
N GLY A 776 19.19 16.71 38.14
CA GLY A 776 19.53 17.72 37.15
C GLY A 776 20.82 18.52 37.40
N GLY A 777 21.36 19.03 36.30
CA GLY A 777 22.17 20.24 36.30
C GLY A 777 23.32 20.25 35.29
N VAL A 778 23.16 21.09 34.27
CA VAL A 778 24.23 21.83 33.57
C VAL A 778 25.06 21.07 32.53
N VAL A 779 24.44 20.71 31.39
CA VAL A 779 25.12 20.69 30.06
C VAL A 779 24.22 21.28 28.95
N GLY A 780 23.40 22.27 29.29
CA GLY A 780 22.42 22.89 28.37
C GLY A 780 22.96 23.94 27.40
N GLY A 781 24.28 24.19 27.35
CA GLY A 781 24.82 25.43 26.77
C GLY A 781 25.25 25.41 25.30
N MET A 782 25.71 24.27 24.75
CA MET A 782 26.37 24.27 23.42
C MET A 782 25.69 23.38 22.37
N CYS A 783 24.78 22.49 22.76
CA CYS A 783 23.94 21.72 21.81
C CYS A 783 22.64 22.45 21.43
N GLY A 784 22.13 23.35 22.28
CA GLY A 784 20.83 24.01 22.08
C GLY A 784 20.73 24.90 20.84
N ALA A 785 21.84 25.46 20.35
CA ALA A 785 21.83 26.35 19.18
C ALA A 785 21.81 25.61 17.82
N LEU A 786 22.04 24.30 17.79
CA LEU A 786 21.98 23.46 16.58
C LEU A 786 20.87 22.40 16.60
N MET A 787 20.17 22.24 17.74
CA MET A 787 19.14 21.21 17.96
C MET A 787 17.69 21.73 17.86
N GLY A 788 17.46 23.02 17.63
CA GLY A 788 16.13 23.64 17.63
C GLY A 788 15.23 23.42 16.40
N ALA A 789 15.46 22.41 15.56
CA ALA A 789 14.65 22.16 14.36
C ALA A 789 14.50 20.66 14.01
N ALA A 790 14.38 19.80 15.02
CA ALA A 790 14.25 18.35 14.84
C ALA A 790 12.80 17.82 14.82
N ALA A 791 11.78 18.69 14.74
CA ALA A 791 10.51 18.30 14.10
C ALA A 791 10.72 18.39 12.59
N GLY A 792 11.35 17.37 12.01
CA GLY A 792 11.78 17.40 10.62
C GLY A 792 10.58 17.47 9.65
N PRO A 793 10.59 18.36 8.63
CA PRO A 793 9.48 18.55 7.67
C PRO A 793 9.15 17.34 6.77
N LEU A 794 9.67 16.13 7.06
CA LEU A 794 9.35 14.89 6.36
C LEU A 794 8.07 14.21 6.89
N GLY A 795 7.78 14.29 8.19
CA GLY A 795 6.54 13.74 8.76
C GLY A 795 5.28 14.39 8.17
N LEU A 796 5.36 15.67 7.80
CA LEU A 796 4.29 16.41 7.14
C LEU A 796 4.21 16.16 5.61
N VAL A 797 5.32 15.73 4.98
CA VAL A 797 5.43 15.58 3.51
C VAL A 797 5.08 14.17 3.04
N ILE A 798 5.05 13.17 3.94
CA ILE A 798 4.60 11.81 3.62
C ILE A 798 3.08 11.65 3.80
N GLY A 799 2.45 12.51 4.61
CA GLY A 799 1.02 12.78 4.51
C GLY A 799 0.58 13.24 3.10
N ILE A 800 1.48 13.82 2.30
CA ILE A 800 1.22 14.20 0.89
C ILE A 800 1.43 13.02 -0.08
N VAL A 801 2.24 12.01 0.28
CA VAL A 801 2.37 10.76 -0.50
C VAL A 801 1.12 9.88 -0.30
N LEU A 802 0.53 9.89 0.90
CA LEU A 802 -0.78 9.30 1.16
C LEU A 802 -1.94 10.15 0.59
N GLY A 803 -1.79 11.48 0.56
CA GLY A 803 -2.73 12.40 -0.11
C GLY A 803 -2.70 12.37 -1.64
N ALA A 804 -1.75 11.65 -2.26
CA ALA A 804 -1.65 11.54 -3.71
C ALA A 804 -2.70 10.60 -4.34
N MET A 805 -3.53 9.92 -3.54
CA MET A 805 -4.77 9.27 -4.00
C MET A 805 -5.96 10.26 -4.11
N ALA A 806 -5.85 11.48 -3.59
CA ALA A 806 -6.93 12.49 -3.63
C ALA A 806 -6.59 13.67 -4.57
N GLY A 807 -6.03 13.36 -5.74
CA GLY A 807 -5.71 14.31 -6.80
C GLY A 807 -6.42 14.00 -8.12
N ALA A 808 -7.60 13.39 -8.04
CA ALA A 808 -8.72 13.47 -8.97
C ALA A 808 -9.87 13.96 -8.08
N GLY A 809 -10.16 15.26 -8.14
CA GLY A 809 -11.08 15.90 -7.19
C GLY A 809 -10.58 17.23 -6.62
N GLY A 810 -10.83 18.31 -7.37
CA GLY A 810 -11.07 19.63 -6.79
C GLY A 810 -9.94 20.65 -6.88
N ASN A 811 -9.96 21.48 -7.93
CA ASN A 811 -10.09 22.93 -7.73
C ASN A 811 -10.41 23.66 -9.05
N ASN A 812 -11.65 24.10 -9.20
CA ASN A 812 -12.03 25.51 -9.08
C ASN A 812 -13.46 25.70 -9.61
N ASP A 813 -14.28 26.44 -8.85
CA ASP A 813 -14.97 27.60 -9.44
C ASP A 813 -15.37 28.63 -8.37
N SER A 814 -14.80 29.83 -8.58
CA SER A 814 -15.30 31.19 -8.37
C SER A 814 -16.14 31.58 -7.14
N GLY A 815 -15.56 32.48 -6.35
CA GLY A 815 -16.18 33.40 -5.39
C GLY A 815 -15.12 34.34 -4.82
#